data_AF-A0A1M5E813-F1
#
_entry.id   AF-A0A1M5E813-F1
#
_cell.length_a   1.000
_cell.length_b   1.000
_cell.length_c   1.000
_cell.angle_alpha   90.00
_cell.angle_beta   90.00
_cell.angle_gamma   90.00
#
_symmetry.space_group_name_H-M   'P 1'
#
loop_
_entity.id
_entity.type
_entity.pdbx_description
1 polymer ?
#
loop_
_entity_poly.entity_id
_entity_poly.type
_entity_poly.pdbx_seq_one_letter_code
_entity_poly.pdbx_strand_id
1 'polypeptide(L)'
;MKNSIQALLWGMFLCVITGVHAQDSSNDPSKFLPNITPPSPEAFKFSLYGNTPVGMFTGTPNINLPLFNYKTTNLSVPYNLTYASAGIKVDEINSKTGLGWGLIGGGVITRIIRNLEDDYDDDFAMKHLDITTVPEYEMKNMYFYLFGENQGKDSQRDLFIFNFPGGSGKFYFDDNNKVVFLEKTDLRVELIPTVGGEIYTFVITTTDGVKYYFQETEQTMLNTYGAGHSEPSIKTTAWYMNKIVHPKGDEIYFTYNNVTENYTQAESQQASKAYPIWQTCASGQGYTKGITFGPIYSHNARIIGKTISAISSNNATAGSVSFTYEDKIPAGTDPADVIKTITLKNKSQAIIEKIDFDYLVTTNKRIFLNGFNFLEPANKYSFTYINPTDFPVRLSKSQDHWGYFNGANNIMLIPRIEGSGFENFVFTDANREINEAKVQTGLLNKIVYPTKGYTELEYASNDYYGTKKVMPTTVNPVMTLENDVEQRHTTTVVNFKADFSYTAKFTGNTYFANCDPSNDTGGNHHKGAVTVFCIEDNVYVPIFEYSSAYSQQVTPGVTSLVLNNDATIPYYFNVEQNKNYRVTLTNDYNCIYSKVNLQYYSGTPQIINTNLLTGGCRVKSTKDYSLNNPTPVTKKYYYAKFDNLNISSGDNFQVPYYINYSDHVSYADANNNSCTVTDAVLNSSSVSSLFEMGSNVYYKYVTVSSGDAFDNGYEENEFMINKDYREQIYLGDREFRNVPWTNLGWNNGKLLKTKVFEKQGSSYVLRKETINTYLKDTNNPTLINFAIYNPAPGVFINNVGNDQCYCSANNISKSYPVKYCSVSHFHQKDANGNCIASGANNVSYNIPNPCFGKTAGTTIGIPTITHLDIMPYKYISYFVYLSNTTTNEYDKNGANPFTTVVNYNYTGTNHFQLTSQSSTNSTTGAAGEITETKYFYPPDTQVAGLPFIASLKAANMVGTPINTQIYKGTTKISEQTTVYEMSGSTYNLLLPKNIYAAKFPNTLTNITTPAVGQLEKKITFDQYDAKGNIIQYTQENGTSVSFIWGYDKTLPIAKIENATLAQIAAALGITTATLDTYSEANMTTLNGLRSNASLVNCMITTFTHLPLIGISTVTDPKGDVMTYSYDAYNRLQTVKDRNGNILSENQYHYKN
;
A
#
# COMPACT_ATOMS: atom_id res chain seq x y z
N MET A 1 -9.41 49.00 20.92
CA MET A 1 -10.33 47.85 21.13
C MET A 1 -10.91 47.26 19.83
N LYS A 2 -10.18 47.31 18.69
CA LYS A 2 -10.51 46.57 17.45
C LYS A 2 -9.38 45.65 16.95
N ASN A 3 -8.22 45.62 17.63
CA ASN A 3 -7.04 44.85 17.23
C ASN A 3 -6.84 43.54 18.02
N SER A 4 -7.75 43.21 18.93
CA SER A 4 -7.64 42.03 19.81
C SER A 4 -8.48 40.83 19.34
N ILE A 5 -9.32 41.01 18.31
CA ILE A 5 -10.25 39.99 17.79
C ILE A 5 -9.67 39.29 16.55
N GLN A 6 -8.73 39.92 15.82
CA GLN A 6 -8.07 39.30 14.67
C GLN A 6 -6.93 38.32 15.04
N ALA A 7 -6.39 38.40 16.26
CA ALA A 7 -5.36 37.46 16.74
C ALA A 7 -5.96 36.13 17.23
N LEU A 8 -7.21 36.12 17.71
CA LEU A 8 -7.91 34.89 18.10
C LEU A 8 -8.44 34.06 16.91
N LEU A 9 -8.63 34.69 15.75
CA LEU A 9 -9.11 34.03 14.53
C LEU A 9 -8.04 33.23 13.78
N TRP A 10 -6.75 33.44 14.08
CA TRP A 10 -5.64 32.66 13.50
C TRP A 10 -5.21 31.46 14.36
N GLY A 11 -5.48 31.47 15.67
CA GLY A 11 -5.19 30.34 16.57
C GLY A 11 -6.12 29.13 16.39
N MET A 12 -7.27 29.30 15.73
CA MET A 12 -8.25 28.22 15.50
C MET A 12 -8.04 27.44 14.18
N PHE A 13 -7.09 27.86 13.33
CA PHE A 13 -6.82 27.22 12.03
C PHE A 13 -5.71 26.15 12.10
N LEU A 14 -5.21 25.81 13.31
CA LEU A 14 -3.96 25.05 13.50
C LEU A 14 -4.09 23.54 13.80
N CYS A 15 -5.29 22.95 13.85
CA CYS A 15 -5.46 21.53 14.23
C CYS A 15 -5.69 20.55 13.06
N VAL A 16 -5.50 20.97 11.81
CA VAL A 16 -5.69 20.06 10.66
C VAL A 16 -4.32 19.60 10.17
N ILE A 17 -4.15 18.27 10.06
CA ILE A 17 -2.96 17.51 9.66
C ILE A 17 -2.00 17.15 10.81
N THR A 18 -2.50 16.45 11.84
CA THR A 18 -1.79 15.30 12.41
C THR A 18 -2.80 14.18 12.67
N GLY A 19 -2.54 13.00 12.12
CA GLY A 19 -3.31 11.78 12.41
C GLY A 19 -2.95 11.20 13.77
N VAL A 20 -2.92 12.05 14.80
CA VAL A 20 -2.81 11.65 16.20
C VAL A 20 -3.99 12.32 16.89
N HIS A 21 -4.86 11.54 17.53
CA HIS A 21 -5.86 12.07 18.45
C HIS A 21 -5.13 12.70 19.65
N ALA A 22 -4.57 13.89 19.48
CA ALA A 22 -4.08 14.71 20.56
C ALA A 22 -5.31 15.22 21.31
N GLN A 23 -5.65 14.53 22.40
CA GLN A 23 -6.72 14.93 23.29
C GLN A 23 -6.41 16.32 23.86
N ASP A 24 -7.42 17.18 23.75
CA ASP A 24 -7.51 18.50 24.35
C ASP A 24 -6.93 18.52 25.77
N SER A 25 -5.91 19.37 25.98
CA SER A 25 -5.00 19.42 27.13
C SER A 25 -5.64 19.75 28.50
N SER A 26 -6.98 19.77 28.58
CA SER A 26 -7.73 20.02 29.80
C SER A 26 -8.19 18.72 30.49
N ASN A 27 -7.89 18.62 31.79
CA ASN A 27 -8.53 17.69 32.73
C ASN A 27 -10.00 18.14 32.90
N ASP A 28 -10.86 17.67 32.01
CA ASP A 28 -12.29 17.96 32.02
C ASP A 28 -13.11 16.67 32.29
N PRO A 29 -13.64 16.50 33.51
CA PRO A 29 -14.51 15.39 33.87
C PRO A 29 -15.79 15.29 33.02
N SER A 30 -16.22 16.37 32.35
CA SER A 30 -17.43 16.38 31.53
C SER A 30 -17.36 15.46 30.31
N LYS A 31 -16.14 15.11 29.85
CA LYS A 31 -15.88 14.20 28.72
C LYS A 31 -16.46 12.79 28.90
N PHE A 32 -16.74 12.39 30.15
CA PHE A 32 -17.33 11.08 30.47
C PHE A 32 -18.86 11.11 30.57
N LEU A 33 -19.48 12.28 30.42
CA LEU A 33 -20.93 12.46 30.52
C LEU A 33 -21.59 12.36 29.14
N PRO A 34 -22.84 11.87 29.05
CA PRO A 34 -23.57 11.86 27.79
C PRO A 34 -23.67 13.27 27.20
N ASN A 35 -23.06 13.49 26.04
CA ASN A 35 -23.20 14.74 25.31
C ASN A 35 -24.44 14.68 24.41
N ILE A 36 -25.46 15.48 24.74
CA ILE A 36 -26.75 15.53 24.02
C ILE A 36 -26.91 16.88 23.31
N THR A 37 -25.80 17.59 23.07
CA THR A 37 -25.86 18.79 22.22
C THR A 37 -25.96 18.37 20.76
N PRO A 38 -26.94 18.90 20.00
CA PRO A 38 -26.96 18.72 18.55
C PRO A 38 -25.66 19.29 17.98
N PRO A 39 -25.08 18.65 16.94
CA PRO A 39 -23.86 19.16 16.32
C PRO A 39 -24.07 20.61 15.89
N SER A 40 -23.12 21.49 16.22
CA SER A 40 -23.20 22.88 15.79
C SER A 40 -23.08 22.97 14.27
N PRO A 41 -23.75 23.93 13.60
CA PRO A 41 -23.56 24.20 12.18
C PRO A 41 -22.09 24.45 11.81
N GLU A 42 -21.33 25.06 12.72
CA GLU A 42 -19.87 25.25 12.63
C GLU A 42 -19.08 23.95 12.51
N ALA A 43 -19.51 22.84 13.09
CA ALA A 43 -18.84 21.54 12.94
C ALA A 43 -18.85 21.04 11.49
N PHE A 44 -19.74 21.58 10.65
CA PHE A 44 -19.78 21.33 9.20
C PHE A 44 -19.03 22.39 8.38
N LYS A 45 -18.47 23.47 8.96
CA LYS A 45 -17.59 24.39 8.21
C LYS A 45 -16.28 23.73 7.76
N PHE A 46 -16.01 22.50 8.21
CA PHE A 46 -14.94 21.63 7.70
C PHE A 46 -15.31 20.88 6.40
N SER A 47 -16.55 20.99 5.94
CA SER A 47 -17.05 20.44 4.68
C SER A 47 -16.72 21.31 3.47
N LEU A 48 -15.50 21.86 3.39
CA LEU A 48 -14.95 22.39 2.15
C LEU A 48 -14.72 21.23 1.18
N TYR A 49 -15.80 20.70 0.60
CA TYR A 49 -15.75 19.78 -0.53
C TYR A 49 -15.29 20.59 -1.75
N GLY A 50 -14.14 20.19 -2.31
CA GLY A 50 -13.34 20.99 -3.26
C GLY A 50 -11.89 21.18 -2.82
N ASN A 51 -11.24 20.09 -2.39
CA ASN A 51 -9.81 19.98 -2.10
C ASN A 51 -9.50 18.49 -2.10
N THR A 52 -9.48 17.87 -3.28
CA THR A 52 -9.13 16.45 -3.38
C THR A 52 -7.73 16.25 -2.79
N PRO A 53 -7.58 15.51 -1.68
CA PRO A 53 -6.27 15.30 -1.09
C PRO A 53 -5.40 14.58 -2.12
N VAL A 54 -4.20 15.11 -2.33
CA VAL A 54 -3.18 14.42 -3.12
C VAL A 54 -2.19 13.84 -2.13
N GLY A 55 -1.90 12.55 -2.26
CA GLY A 55 -0.80 11.92 -1.54
C GLY A 55 0.50 12.48 -2.06
N MET A 56 1.00 13.60 -1.51
CA MET A 56 2.15 14.33 -2.04
C MET A 56 3.40 13.43 -2.18
N PHE A 57 3.57 12.47 -1.27
CA PHE A 57 4.66 11.51 -1.29
C PHE A 57 4.67 10.57 -2.52
N THR A 58 3.49 10.19 -3.01
CA THR A 58 3.31 9.24 -4.13
C THR A 58 2.80 9.90 -5.40
N GLY A 59 2.26 11.11 -5.28
CA GLY A 59 1.57 11.84 -6.34
C GLY A 59 0.17 11.33 -6.68
N THR A 60 -0.36 10.34 -5.95
CA THR A 60 -1.68 9.75 -6.26
C THR A 60 -2.82 10.61 -5.72
N PRO A 61 -3.98 10.67 -6.42
CA PRO A 61 -5.20 11.22 -5.82
C PRO A 61 -5.61 10.35 -4.63
N ASN A 62 -6.17 10.96 -3.59
CA ASN A 62 -6.67 10.27 -2.40
C ASN A 62 -8.10 10.75 -2.12
N ILE A 63 -9.01 10.34 -3.01
CA ILE A 63 -10.42 10.73 -2.96
C ILE A 63 -11.16 9.76 -2.05
N ASN A 64 -11.95 10.30 -1.12
CA ASN A 64 -12.77 9.52 -0.19
C ASN A 64 -14.17 10.15 -0.09
N LEU A 65 -15.16 9.52 -0.72
CA LEU A 65 -16.54 10.02 -0.84
C LEU A 65 -17.47 9.21 0.07
N PRO A 66 -18.19 9.83 1.02
CA PRO A 66 -19.07 9.10 1.91
C PRO A 66 -20.30 8.56 1.18
N LEU A 67 -20.65 7.29 1.44
CA LEU A 67 -21.89 6.66 0.99
C LEU A 67 -22.91 6.63 2.14
N PHE A 68 -22.55 6.00 3.25
CA PHE A 68 -23.38 5.96 4.46
C PHE A 68 -22.54 5.61 5.69
N ASN A 69 -23.12 5.70 6.88
CA ASN A 69 -22.48 5.28 8.12
C ASN A 69 -23.45 4.42 8.94
N TYR A 70 -23.15 3.13 9.08
CA TYR A 70 -23.96 2.22 9.89
C TYR A 70 -23.56 2.37 11.36
N LYS A 71 -24.55 2.64 12.23
CA LYS A 71 -24.30 2.97 13.63
C LYS A 71 -25.15 2.13 14.56
N THR A 72 -24.53 1.63 15.62
CA THR A 72 -25.21 1.22 16.85
C THR A 72 -24.96 2.29 17.93
N THR A 73 -25.26 1.99 19.19
CA THR A 73 -25.03 2.93 20.30
C THR A 73 -23.54 3.25 20.47
N ASN A 74 -22.67 2.24 20.42
CA ASN A 74 -21.24 2.38 20.70
C ASN A 74 -20.33 2.03 19.51
N LEU A 75 -20.88 1.56 18.38
CA LEU A 75 -20.12 1.26 17.16
C LEU A 75 -20.55 2.14 15.98
N SER A 76 -19.59 2.52 15.15
CA SER A 76 -19.82 3.27 13.91
C SER A 76 -18.95 2.71 12.80
N VAL A 77 -19.56 2.40 11.66
CA VAL A 77 -18.89 1.83 10.49
C VAL A 77 -19.19 2.70 9.27
N PRO A 78 -18.31 3.65 8.93
CA PRO A 78 -18.46 4.46 7.72
C PRO A 78 -18.15 3.63 6.48
N TYR A 79 -19.06 3.65 5.51
CA TYR A 79 -18.84 3.13 4.15
C TYR A 79 -18.59 4.29 3.20
N ASN A 80 -17.43 4.28 2.58
CA ASN A 80 -16.99 5.31 1.66
C ASN A 80 -16.51 4.69 0.35
N LEU A 81 -16.71 5.43 -0.73
CA LEU A 81 -16.17 5.15 -2.04
C LEU A 81 -14.82 5.87 -2.19
N THR A 82 -13.77 5.16 -2.56
CA THR A 82 -12.41 5.68 -2.64
C THR A 82 -11.82 5.56 -4.03
N TYR A 83 -11.05 6.56 -4.44
CA TYR A 83 -10.26 6.53 -5.67
C TYR A 83 -8.82 6.91 -5.37
N ALA A 84 -7.92 5.95 -5.61
CA ALA A 84 -6.49 6.11 -5.43
C ALA A 84 -5.76 5.32 -6.53
N SER A 85 -5.55 5.97 -7.68
CA SER A 85 -4.90 5.34 -8.83
C SER A 85 -3.74 6.20 -9.34
N ALA A 86 -2.58 5.56 -9.52
CA ALA A 86 -1.43 6.11 -10.23
C ALA A 86 -1.49 5.78 -11.74
N GLY A 87 -2.66 5.44 -12.29
CA GLY A 87 -2.80 4.84 -13.61
C GLY A 87 -3.54 3.51 -13.51
N ILE A 88 -4.33 3.18 -14.54
CA ILE A 88 -5.02 1.89 -14.64
C ILE A 88 -4.14 0.97 -15.48
N LYS A 89 -3.82 -0.22 -14.95
CA LYS A 89 -3.03 -1.20 -15.72
C LYS A 89 -3.91 -1.86 -16.80
N VAL A 90 -3.29 -2.25 -17.91
CA VAL A 90 -4.01 -2.91 -19.03
C VAL A 90 -4.68 -4.20 -18.56
N ASP A 91 -4.00 -4.97 -17.72
CA ASP A 91 -4.49 -6.27 -17.23
C ASP A 91 -5.42 -6.14 -16.01
N GLU A 92 -5.59 -4.94 -15.46
CA GLU A 92 -6.39 -4.67 -14.26
C GLU A 92 -7.86 -5.08 -14.46
N ILE A 93 -8.42 -5.75 -13.45
CA ILE A 93 -9.83 -6.16 -13.40
C ILE A 93 -10.64 -5.09 -12.67
N ASN A 94 -11.88 -4.89 -13.09
CA ASN A 94 -12.79 -4.01 -12.39
C ASN A 94 -13.03 -4.51 -10.97
N SER A 95 -12.96 -3.60 -10.00
CA SER A 95 -13.56 -3.87 -8.70
C SER A 95 -15.08 -3.94 -8.81
N LYS A 96 -15.74 -4.28 -7.70
CA LYS A 96 -17.20 -4.21 -7.59
C LYS A 96 -17.77 -2.79 -7.71
N THR A 97 -16.92 -1.76 -7.78
CA THR A 97 -17.32 -0.36 -7.99
C THR A 97 -16.77 0.23 -9.30
N GLY A 98 -16.17 -0.58 -10.17
CA GLY A 98 -15.55 -0.13 -11.44
C GLY A 98 -14.06 0.19 -11.30
N LEU A 99 -13.39 0.38 -12.44
CA LEU A 99 -11.94 0.58 -12.50
C LEU A 99 -11.46 1.80 -11.70
N GLY A 100 -10.37 1.63 -10.94
CA GLY A 100 -9.76 2.66 -10.09
C GLY A 100 -10.54 3.02 -8.82
N TRP A 101 -11.79 2.56 -8.66
CA TRP A 101 -12.59 2.78 -7.46
C TRP A 101 -12.56 1.57 -6.54
N GLY A 102 -12.55 1.81 -5.23
CA GLY A 102 -12.71 0.80 -4.20
C GLY A 102 -13.74 1.21 -3.15
N LEU A 103 -14.37 0.22 -2.52
CA LEU A 103 -15.30 0.41 -1.40
C LEU A 103 -14.57 0.14 -0.08
N ILE A 104 -14.54 1.13 0.82
CA ILE A 104 -13.97 0.99 2.17
C ILE A 104 -15.11 1.05 3.19
N GLY A 105 -15.16 0.08 4.10
CA GLY A 105 -16.14 0.05 5.19
C GLY A 105 -16.21 -1.31 5.88
N GLY A 106 -15.91 -2.39 5.14
CA GLY A 106 -15.61 -3.69 5.71
C GLY A 106 -14.18 -3.77 6.25
N GLY A 107 -13.83 -4.94 6.81
CA GLY A 107 -12.46 -5.27 7.20
C GLY A 107 -11.98 -6.49 6.41
N VAL A 108 -10.70 -6.52 6.07
CA VAL A 108 -10.05 -7.69 5.47
C VAL A 108 -8.63 -7.87 5.99
N ILE A 109 -8.22 -9.11 6.17
CA ILE A 109 -6.82 -9.52 6.27
C ILE A 109 -6.48 -10.24 4.97
N THR A 110 -5.45 -9.82 4.25
CA THR A 110 -4.93 -10.50 3.06
C THR A 110 -3.56 -11.10 3.35
N ARG A 111 -3.21 -12.18 2.65
CA ARG A 111 -1.93 -12.88 2.78
C ARG A 111 -1.20 -12.84 1.45
N ILE A 112 0.07 -12.46 1.50
CA ILE A 112 1.02 -12.67 0.40
C ILE A 112 1.76 -13.97 0.72
N ILE A 113 1.45 -15.00 -0.06
CA ILE A 113 2.10 -16.31 0.07
C ILE A 113 3.46 -16.25 -0.62
N ARG A 114 4.52 -16.63 0.09
CA ARG A 114 5.87 -16.69 -0.47
C ARG A 114 6.28 -18.15 -0.62
N ASN A 115 6.25 -18.65 -1.85
CA ASN A 115 6.49 -20.05 -2.19
C ASN A 115 5.35 -20.99 -1.70
N LEU A 116 5.31 -21.36 -0.42
CA LEU A 116 4.24 -22.21 0.16
C LEU A 116 3.56 -21.53 1.35
N GLU A 117 2.45 -22.07 1.83
CA GLU A 117 1.73 -21.51 2.99
C GLU A 117 2.46 -21.85 4.30
N ASP A 118 2.62 -20.86 5.17
CA ASP A 118 3.08 -21.04 6.55
C ASP A 118 2.21 -21.97 7.43
N ASP A 119 1.05 -22.44 6.95
CA ASP A 119 0.07 -23.20 7.74
C ASP A 119 0.35 -24.72 7.75
N TYR A 120 1.28 -25.22 6.93
CA TYR A 120 1.62 -26.64 6.81
C TYR A 120 2.94 -27.00 7.53
N ASP A 121 2.88 -27.99 8.43
CA ASP A 121 3.98 -28.35 9.36
C ASP A 121 5.16 -29.11 8.71
N ASP A 122 4.97 -29.65 7.52
CA ASP A 122 6.01 -30.44 6.87
C ASP A 122 7.21 -29.58 6.40
N ASP A 123 7.12 -28.25 6.37
CA ASP A 123 8.11 -27.33 5.76
C ASP A 123 9.17 -26.76 6.74
N PHE A 124 9.24 -27.30 7.96
CA PHE A 124 9.62 -26.56 9.16
C PHE A 124 11.11 -26.32 9.48
N ALA A 125 12.05 -27.08 8.91
CA ALA A 125 13.41 -27.09 9.47
C ALA A 125 14.26 -25.86 9.12
N MET A 126 14.07 -25.22 7.96
CA MET A 126 14.86 -24.04 7.56
C MET A 126 14.27 -22.71 8.04
N LYS A 127 12.96 -22.61 8.30
CA LYS A 127 12.32 -21.37 8.77
C LYS A 127 12.87 -20.91 10.13
N HIS A 128 13.42 -21.83 10.92
CA HIS A 128 13.95 -21.63 12.28
C HIS A 128 15.48 -21.63 12.38
N LEU A 129 16.19 -21.79 11.26
CA LEU A 129 17.63 -21.94 11.27
C LEU A 129 18.30 -20.64 10.79
N ASP A 130 19.06 -19.98 11.67
CA ASP A 130 19.87 -18.83 11.28
C ASP A 130 21.06 -19.31 10.44
N ILE A 131 20.85 -19.33 9.13
CA ILE A 131 21.80 -19.79 8.12
C ILE A 131 23.13 -19.05 8.17
N THR A 132 23.13 -17.81 8.69
CA THR A 132 24.34 -16.97 8.76
C THR A 132 25.34 -17.48 9.80
N THR A 133 24.90 -18.38 10.68
CA THR A 133 25.75 -19.08 11.65
C THR A 133 26.39 -20.36 11.08
N VAL A 134 26.04 -20.75 9.85
CA VAL A 134 26.50 -21.98 9.20
C VAL A 134 27.46 -21.64 8.04
N PRO A 135 28.71 -22.16 8.05
CA PRO A 135 29.67 -21.93 6.98
C PRO A 135 29.17 -22.40 5.60
N GLU A 136 29.53 -21.68 4.54
CA GLU A 136 29.13 -21.92 3.14
C GLU A 136 29.29 -23.38 2.67
N TYR A 137 30.41 -24.02 3.00
CA TYR A 137 30.67 -25.42 2.63
C TYR A 137 29.80 -26.43 3.40
N GLU A 138 29.27 -26.06 4.57
CA GLU A 138 28.31 -26.87 5.33
C GLU A 138 26.88 -26.64 4.84
N MET A 139 26.61 -25.51 4.16
CA MET A 139 25.28 -25.12 3.71
C MET A 139 24.71 -26.00 2.61
N LYS A 140 25.49 -26.28 1.57
CA LYS A 140 25.07 -27.20 0.49
C LYS A 140 24.72 -28.58 1.06
N ASN A 141 25.51 -29.03 2.04
CA ASN A 141 25.28 -30.30 2.73
C ASN A 141 24.01 -30.27 3.59
N MET A 142 23.83 -29.23 4.41
CA MET A 142 22.66 -29.09 5.26
C MET A 142 21.38 -28.96 4.44
N TYR A 143 21.41 -28.24 3.31
CA TYR A 143 20.31 -28.20 2.33
C TYR A 143 20.04 -29.59 1.74
N PHE A 144 21.05 -30.37 1.36
CA PHE A 144 20.84 -31.75 0.91
C PHE A 144 20.17 -32.63 1.99
N TYR A 145 20.66 -32.59 3.23
CA TYR A 145 20.11 -33.39 4.33
C TYR A 145 18.68 -33.00 4.72
N LEU A 146 18.30 -31.73 4.55
CA LEU A 146 16.99 -31.21 4.91
C LEU A 146 15.92 -31.46 3.84
N PHE A 147 16.29 -31.47 2.56
CA PHE A 147 15.34 -31.50 1.44
C PHE A 147 15.37 -32.82 0.67
N GLY A 148 16.49 -33.57 0.70
CA GLY A 148 16.65 -34.82 -0.05
C GLY A 148 16.30 -34.68 -1.54
N GLU A 149 15.77 -35.75 -2.15
CA GLU A 149 15.19 -35.74 -3.50
C GLU A 149 13.81 -35.05 -3.57
N ASN A 150 13.13 -34.88 -2.43
CA ASN A 150 11.79 -34.28 -2.34
C ASN A 150 11.88 -32.76 -2.17
N GLN A 151 12.07 -32.11 -3.31
CA GLN A 151 12.05 -30.66 -3.50
C GLN A 151 10.64 -30.10 -3.19
N GLY A 152 10.51 -29.22 -2.20
CA GLY A 152 9.23 -28.59 -1.85
C GLY A 152 9.08 -28.08 -0.42
N LYS A 153 10.16 -27.72 0.28
CA LYS A 153 10.06 -27.09 1.60
C LYS A 153 10.24 -25.59 1.48
N ASP A 154 9.45 -24.84 2.23
CA ASP A 154 9.44 -23.38 2.17
C ASP A 154 10.45 -22.74 3.14
N SER A 155 11.28 -21.83 2.61
CA SER A 155 12.26 -21.06 3.39
C SER A 155 11.81 -19.61 3.63
N GLN A 156 10.71 -19.20 3.02
CA GLN A 156 10.17 -17.86 3.09
C GLN A 156 9.01 -17.81 4.10
N ARG A 157 8.65 -16.60 4.53
CA ARG A 157 7.52 -16.37 5.44
C ARG A 157 6.48 -15.52 4.76
N ASP A 158 5.23 -15.84 5.03
CA ASP A 158 4.10 -15.12 4.51
C ASP A 158 3.95 -13.76 5.19
N LEU A 159 3.38 -12.80 4.44
CA LEU A 159 3.11 -11.47 4.95
C LEU A 159 1.61 -11.24 4.99
N PHE A 160 1.09 -10.95 6.18
CA PHE A 160 -0.31 -10.62 6.39
C PHE A 160 -0.49 -9.10 6.42
N ILE A 161 -1.50 -8.61 5.71
CA ILE A 161 -1.85 -7.19 5.61
C ILE A 161 -3.30 -7.05 6.06
N PHE A 162 -3.59 -6.19 7.02
CA PHE A 162 -4.95 -5.98 7.51
C PHE A 162 -5.39 -4.54 7.36
N ASN A 163 -6.70 -4.35 7.16
CA ASN A 163 -7.36 -3.06 7.20
C ASN A 163 -8.79 -3.25 7.70
N PHE A 164 -9.24 -2.43 8.65
CA PHE A 164 -10.60 -2.40 9.18
C PHE A 164 -10.91 -1.02 9.78
N PRO A 165 -12.19 -0.71 10.11
CA PRO A 165 -12.54 0.56 10.74
C PRO A 165 -11.76 0.77 12.05
N GLY A 166 -10.79 1.68 12.04
CA GLY A 166 -9.97 2.01 13.21
C GLY A 166 -8.54 1.44 13.20
N GLY A 167 -8.13 0.66 12.19
CA GLY A 167 -6.74 0.17 12.13
C GLY A 167 -6.35 -0.50 10.82
N SER A 168 -5.07 -0.35 10.45
CA SER A 168 -4.44 -1.09 9.36
C SER A 168 -2.98 -1.39 9.71
N GLY A 169 -2.38 -2.35 9.03
CA GLY A 169 -0.98 -2.72 9.28
C GLY A 169 -0.57 -4.01 8.62
N LYS A 170 0.64 -4.47 8.97
CA LYS A 170 1.22 -5.72 8.47
C LYS A 170 1.82 -6.52 9.61
N PHE A 171 1.72 -7.84 9.56
CA PHE A 171 2.37 -8.75 10.50
C PHE A 171 2.82 -10.05 9.81
N TYR A 172 3.71 -10.77 10.49
CA TYR A 172 4.16 -12.12 10.12
C TYR A 172 4.20 -13.01 11.37
N PHE A 173 4.44 -14.30 11.20
CA PHE A 173 4.64 -15.24 12.31
C PHE A 173 6.13 -15.48 12.58
N ASP A 174 6.56 -15.30 13.83
CA ASP A 174 7.93 -15.59 14.26
C ASP A 174 8.20 -17.11 14.38
N ASP A 175 9.39 -17.49 14.87
CA ASP A 175 9.79 -18.89 15.06
C ASP A 175 8.88 -19.69 16.02
N ASN A 176 8.07 -19.00 16.83
CA ASN A 176 7.15 -19.59 17.80
C ASN A 176 5.68 -19.48 17.36
N ASN A 177 5.43 -19.19 16.08
CA ASN A 177 4.10 -18.92 15.51
C ASN A 177 3.37 -17.74 16.19
N LYS A 178 4.13 -16.79 16.75
CA LYS A 178 3.56 -15.59 17.37
C LYS A 178 3.47 -14.48 16.33
N VAL A 179 2.37 -13.73 16.38
CA VAL A 179 2.18 -12.53 15.57
C VAL A 179 3.20 -11.47 15.94
N VAL A 180 3.97 -11.01 14.94
CA VAL A 180 4.88 -9.87 15.04
C VAL A 180 4.50 -8.82 14.02
N PHE A 181 4.09 -7.65 14.50
CA PHE A 181 3.82 -6.50 13.64
C PHE A 181 5.11 -5.88 13.08
N LEU A 182 5.08 -5.44 11.83
CA LEU A 182 6.19 -4.70 11.22
C LEU A 182 6.34 -3.31 11.84
N GLU A 183 5.22 -2.60 12.06
CA GLU A 183 5.15 -1.38 12.89
C GLU A 183 4.52 -1.76 14.23
N LYS A 184 5.26 -1.60 15.33
CA LYS A 184 4.79 -2.01 16.66
C LYS A 184 3.52 -1.24 17.05
N THR A 185 2.56 -1.97 17.62
CA THR A 185 1.26 -1.43 18.07
C THR A 185 0.74 -2.24 19.25
N ASP A 186 -0.21 -1.67 20.00
CA ASP A 186 -0.91 -2.30 21.12
C ASP A 186 -2.19 -3.05 20.70
N LEU A 187 -2.38 -3.25 19.38
CA LEU A 187 -3.40 -4.17 18.88
C LEU A 187 -3.07 -5.60 19.30
N ARG A 188 -4.10 -6.35 19.71
CA ARG A 188 -3.95 -7.77 20.03
C ARG A 188 -4.57 -8.62 18.92
N VAL A 189 -3.78 -9.54 18.36
CA VAL A 189 -4.26 -10.51 17.37
C VAL A 189 -4.35 -11.88 18.02
N GLU A 190 -5.53 -12.48 17.96
CA GLU A 190 -5.82 -13.83 18.44
C GLU A 190 -6.13 -14.74 17.24
N LEU A 191 -5.51 -15.91 17.19
CA LEU A 191 -5.75 -16.94 16.18
C LEU A 191 -6.88 -17.87 16.67
N ILE A 192 -7.94 -18.02 15.88
CA ILE A 192 -9.04 -18.95 16.15
C ILE A 192 -8.93 -20.16 15.22
N PRO A 193 -8.80 -21.38 15.75
CA PRO A 193 -8.76 -22.59 14.93
C PRO A 193 -10.13 -22.90 14.33
N THR A 194 -10.14 -23.35 13.07
CA THR A 194 -11.34 -23.91 12.42
C THR A 194 -11.46 -25.42 12.70
N VAL A 195 -12.69 -25.94 12.71
CA VAL A 195 -12.95 -27.38 12.90
C VAL A 195 -12.35 -28.13 11.70
N GLY A 196 -11.32 -28.94 11.93
CA GLY A 196 -10.55 -29.61 10.87
C GLY A 196 -9.06 -29.23 10.83
N GLY A 197 -8.65 -28.15 11.51
CA GLY A 197 -7.27 -27.89 11.91
C GLY A 197 -6.34 -27.22 10.88
N GLU A 198 -6.77 -26.99 9.64
CA GLU A 198 -5.87 -26.56 8.56
C GLU A 198 -5.84 -25.04 8.29
N ILE A 199 -6.83 -24.26 8.75
CA ILE A 199 -6.93 -22.82 8.46
C ILE A 199 -7.22 -22.01 9.73
N TYR A 200 -6.42 -20.97 10.00
CA TYR A 200 -6.69 -20.00 11.07
C TYR A 200 -7.74 -18.98 10.64
N THR A 201 -8.54 -18.49 11.58
CA THR A 201 -9.28 -17.24 11.47
C THR A 201 -8.78 -16.26 12.52
N PHE A 202 -9.08 -14.96 12.39
CA PHE A 202 -8.43 -13.95 13.22
C PHE A 202 -9.44 -13.14 14.03
N VAL A 203 -9.04 -12.76 15.24
CA VAL A 203 -9.67 -11.69 16.00
C VAL A 203 -8.64 -10.63 16.30
N ILE A 204 -8.92 -9.41 15.87
CA ILE A 204 -8.13 -8.23 16.23
C ILE A 204 -8.89 -7.48 17.32
N THR A 205 -8.24 -7.23 18.45
CA THR A 205 -8.77 -6.39 19.53
C THR A 205 -8.02 -5.07 19.57
N THR A 206 -8.75 -3.96 19.45
CA THR A 206 -8.21 -2.60 19.54
C THR A 206 -7.91 -2.21 20.99
N THR A 207 -7.24 -1.07 21.18
CA THR A 207 -6.81 -0.58 22.51
C THR A 207 -7.95 -0.07 23.39
N ASP A 208 -9.16 0.09 22.83
CA ASP A 208 -10.40 0.37 23.55
C ASP A 208 -11.23 -0.90 23.83
N GLY A 209 -10.72 -2.08 23.45
CA GLY A 209 -11.33 -3.38 23.69
C GLY A 209 -12.34 -3.84 22.64
N VAL A 210 -12.56 -3.08 21.56
CA VAL A 210 -13.44 -3.51 20.45
C VAL A 210 -12.80 -4.68 19.71
N LYS A 211 -13.59 -5.73 19.45
CA LYS A 211 -13.13 -6.95 18.78
C LYS A 211 -13.67 -7.02 17.35
N TYR A 212 -12.79 -7.32 16.41
CA TYR A 212 -13.07 -7.46 14.99
C TYR A 212 -12.75 -8.90 14.58
N TYR A 213 -13.75 -9.64 14.11
CA TYR A 213 -13.65 -11.06 13.76
C TYR A 213 -13.56 -11.21 12.24
N PHE A 214 -12.51 -11.89 11.78
CA PHE A 214 -12.22 -12.16 10.37
C PHE A 214 -12.30 -13.66 10.12
N GLN A 215 -13.50 -14.14 9.78
CA GLN A 215 -13.80 -15.57 9.71
C GLN A 215 -14.35 -16.02 8.35
N GLU A 216 -14.63 -15.09 7.44
CA GLU A 216 -15.09 -15.42 6.08
C GLU A 216 -13.88 -15.52 5.15
N THR A 217 -13.51 -16.71 4.74
CA THR A 217 -12.30 -16.95 3.94
C THR A 217 -12.55 -16.78 2.44
N GLU A 218 -11.54 -16.29 1.73
CA GLU A 218 -11.43 -16.34 0.27
C GLU A 218 -10.20 -17.15 -0.14
N GLN A 219 -10.37 -17.95 -1.18
CA GLN A 219 -9.34 -18.83 -1.69
C GLN A 219 -9.00 -18.49 -3.14
N THR A 220 -7.71 -18.55 -3.45
CA THR A 220 -7.15 -18.29 -4.78
C THR A 220 -6.48 -19.57 -5.30
N MET A 221 -6.68 -19.84 -6.58
CA MET A 221 -6.03 -20.92 -7.32
C MET A 221 -5.45 -20.32 -8.60
N LEU A 222 -4.15 -20.53 -8.83
CA LEU A 222 -3.44 -20.01 -10.00
C LEU A 222 -2.97 -21.17 -10.87
N ASN A 223 -3.31 -21.13 -12.16
CA ASN A 223 -2.93 -22.13 -13.15
C ASN A 223 -2.25 -21.46 -14.35
N THR A 224 -1.07 -21.96 -14.72
CA THR A 224 -0.40 -21.58 -15.97
C THR A 224 -0.54 -22.71 -16.98
N TYR A 225 -1.13 -22.44 -18.16
CA TYR A 225 -1.27 -23.47 -19.20
C TYR A 225 -0.02 -23.52 -20.09
N GLY A 226 0.77 -24.59 -20.04
CA GLY A 226 1.97 -24.85 -20.88
C GLY A 226 2.49 -26.30 -20.77
N ALA A 227 3.55 -26.65 -21.51
CA ALA A 227 4.15 -28.00 -21.45
C ALA A 227 4.89 -28.20 -20.11
N GLY A 228 4.23 -28.88 -19.16
CA GLY A 228 4.70 -29.06 -17.78
C GLY A 228 3.86 -28.24 -16.80
N HIS A 229 2.64 -28.68 -16.53
CA HIS A 229 1.74 -28.00 -15.59
C HIS A 229 2.13 -28.32 -14.14
N SER A 230 2.12 -27.31 -13.28
CA SER A 230 2.08 -27.50 -11.83
C SER A 230 0.69 -27.99 -11.41
N GLU A 231 0.62 -28.93 -10.46
CA GLU A 231 -0.66 -29.32 -9.86
C GLU A 231 -1.32 -28.09 -9.22
N PRO A 232 -2.57 -27.76 -9.61
CA PRO A 232 -3.26 -26.62 -9.04
C PRO A 232 -3.47 -26.75 -7.53
N SER A 233 -2.94 -25.81 -6.75
CA SER A 233 -3.20 -25.74 -5.31
C SER A 233 -4.13 -24.59 -4.99
N ILE A 234 -5.18 -24.87 -4.21
CA ILE A 234 -6.10 -23.86 -3.69
C ILE A 234 -5.48 -23.32 -2.40
N LYS A 235 -5.35 -21.99 -2.31
CA LYS A 235 -4.66 -21.29 -1.24
C LYS A 235 -5.57 -20.27 -0.56
N THR A 236 -5.56 -20.19 0.77
CA THR A 236 -6.37 -19.19 1.48
C THR A 236 -5.63 -17.85 1.50
N THR A 237 -6.16 -16.86 0.80
CA THR A 237 -5.46 -15.58 0.54
C THR A 237 -6.10 -14.38 1.23
N ALA A 238 -7.33 -14.49 1.73
CA ALA A 238 -7.96 -13.42 2.49
C ALA A 238 -9.00 -13.91 3.51
N TRP A 239 -9.21 -13.10 4.54
CA TRP A 239 -10.24 -13.26 5.58
C TRP A 239 -11.02 -11.96 5.72
N TYR A 240 -12.29 -11.99 5.37
CA TYR A 240 -13.22 -10.88 5.50
C TYR A 240 -13.81 -10.83 6.91
N MET A 241 -14.01 -9.62 7.38
CA MET A 241 -14.60 -9.33 8.68
C MET A 241 -16.10 -9.63 8.66
N ASN A 242 -16.56 -10.54 9.52
CA ASN A 242 -17.98 -10.90 9.62
C ASN A 242 -18.67 -10.34 10.86
N LYS A 243 -17.91 -9.90 11.87
CA LYS A 243 -18.47 -9.43 13.14
C LYS A 243 -17.59 -8.39 13.83
N ILE A 244 -18.22 -7.38 14.42
CA ILE A 244 -17.59 -6.42 15.35
C ILE A 244 -18.32 -6.51 16.69
N VAL A 245 -17.60 -6.48 17.81
CA VAL A 245 -18.15 -6.53 19.17
C VAL A 245 -17.54 -5.42 20.02
N HIS A 246 -18.39 -4.52 20.51
CA HIS A 246 -17.99 -3.53 21.50
C HIS A 246 -17.95 -4.15 22.91
N PRO A 247 -17.05 -3.72 23.82
CA PRO A 247 -17.02 -4.20 25.20
C PRO A 247 -18.35 -4.09 25.94
N LYS A 248 -19.22 -3.15 25.54
CA LYS A 248 -20.57 -2.94 26.10
C LYS A 248 -21.67 -3.85 25.50
N GLY A 249 -21.33 -4.75 24.59
CA GLY A 249 -22.25 -5.76 24.04
C GLY A 249 -22.96 -5.39 22.73
N ASP A 250 -22.72 -4.19 22.18
CA ASP A 250 -23.18 -3.90 20.80
C ASP A 250 -22.41 -4.77 19.81
N GLU A 251 -23.14 -5.37 18.86
CA GLU A 251 -22.56 -6.17 17.80
C GLU A 251 -23.03 -5.68 16.43
N ILE A 252 -22.13 -5.70 15.46
CA ILE A 252 -22.44 -5.48 14.03
C ILE A 252 -22.02 -6.73 13.28
N TYR A 253 -22.89 -7.21 12.38
CA TYR A 253 -22.66 -8.37 11.54
C TYR A 253 -22.56 -7.97 10.06
N PHE A 254 -21.70 -8.67 9.33
CA PHE A 254 -21.51 -8.53 7.89
C PHE A 254 -21.81 -9.89 7.26
N THR A 255 -22.83 -9.92 6.40
CA THR A 255 -23.23 -11.13 5.69
C THR A 255 -22.65 -11.09 4.28
N TYR A 256 -22.11 -12.22 3.82
CA TYR A 256 -21.50 -12.36 2.51
C TYR A 256 -22.16 -13.47 1.70
N ASN A 257 -22.21 -13.28 0.38
CA ASN A 257 -22.54 -14.32 -0.58
C ASN A 257 -21.23 -14.91 -1.14
N ASN A 258 -21.22 -16.22 -1.38
CA ASN A 258 -20.10 -16.88 -2.06
C ASN A 258 -20.16 -16.55 -3.56
N VAL A 259 -19.01 -16.17 -4.12
CA VAL A 259 -18.86 -15.94 -5.57
C VAL A 259 -17.64 -16.71 -6.05
N THR A 260 -17.73 -17.31 -7.23
CA THR A 260 -16.57 -17.92 -7.89
C THR A 260 -16.29 -17.19 -9.19
N GLU A 261 -15.10 -16.61 -9.31
CA GLU A 261 -14.65 -15.89 -10.48
C GLU A 261 -13.53 -16.67 -11.15
N ASN A 262 -13.60 -16.82 -12.48
CA ASN A 262 -12.54 -17.43 -13.27
C ASN A 262 -12.16 -16.44 -14.35
N TYR A 263 -10.87 -16.14 -14.49
CA TYR A 263 -10.40 -15.20 -15.48
C TYR A 263 -8.91 -15.39 -15.78
N THR A 264 -8.45 -14.88 -16.92
CA THR A 264 -7.03 -14.76 -17.21
C THR A 264 -6.49 -13.49 -16.54
N GLN A 265 -5.62 -13.66 -15.55
CA GLN A 265 -5.05 -12.58 -14.75
C GLN A 265 -4.05 -11.76 -15.55
N ALA A 266 -3.17 -12.45 -16.29
CA ALA A 266 -2.12 -11.84 -17.09
C ALA A 266 -1.70 -12.78 -18.24
N GLU A 267 -1.02 -12.21 -19.23
CA GLU A 267 -0.31 -12.95 -20.26
C GLU A 267 1.19 -12.71 -20.17
N SER A 268 1.97 -13.76 -20.34
CA SER A 268 3.43 -13.67 -20.39
C SER A 268 3.99 -14.36 -21.62
N GLN A 269 5.19 -13.96 -22.01
CA GLN A 269 5.96 -14.61 -23.06
C GLN A 269 7.42 -14.67 -22.58
N GLN A 270 8.14 -15.69 -23.02
CA GLN A 270 9.57 -15.80 -22.78
C GLN A 270 10.34 -16.07 -24.07
N ALA A 271 11.58 -15.60 -24.12
CA ALA A 271 12.56 -15.98 -25.12
C ALA A 271 13.77 -16.59 -24.40
N SER A 272 14.41 -17.60 -24.95
CA SER A 272 15.56 -18.27 -24.33
C SER A 272 16.70 -18.49 -25.31
N LYS A 273 17.94 -18.53 -24.80
CA LYS A 273 19.15 -18.88 -25.54
C LYS A 273 20.16 -19.55 -24.58
N ALA A 274 21.12 -20.30 -25.12
CA ALA A 274 22.21 -20.83 -24.31
C ALA A 274 23.04 -19.71 -23.67
N TYR A 275 23.45 -19.89 -22.41
CA TYR A 275 24.31 -18.95 -21.67
C TYR A 275 25.43 -19.66 -20.89
N PRO A 276 26.72 -19.46 -21.25
CA PRO A 276 27.19 -18.86 -22.50
C PRO A 276 26.69 -19.63 -23.74
N ILE A 277 26.74 -19.02 -24.93
CA ILE A 277 26.17 -19.60 -26.16
C ILE A 277 26.79 -20.96 -26.51
N TRP A 278 28.06 -21.15 -26.17
CA TRP A 278 28.76 -22.43 -26.25
C TRP A 278 29.06 -22.94 -24.85
N GLN A 279 28.54 -24.11 -24.53
CA GLN A 279 28.85 -24.84 -23.31
C GLN A 279 29.45 -26.19 -23.69
N THR A 280 30.38 -26.69 -22.90
CA THR A 280 31.01 -27.99 -23.16
C THR A 280 30.77 -28.90 -21.97
N CYS A 281 30.21 -30.07 -22.23
CA CYS A 281 30.00 -31.09 -21.22
C CYS A 281 31.31 -31.82 -20.93
N ALA A 282 31.42 -32.43 -19.74
CA ALA A 282 32.61 -33.19 -19.34
C ALA A 282 32.96 -34.35 -20.31
N SER A 283 32.01 -34.80 -21.12
CA SER A 283 32.17 -35.77 -22.21
C SER A 283 32.77 -35.19 -23.51
N GLY A 284 33.05 -33.89 -23.57
CA GLY A 284 33.56 -33.17 -24.75
C GLY A 284 32.48 -32.76 -25.76
N GLN A 285 31.20 -33.07 -25.50
CA GLN A 285 30.06 -32.64 -26.34
C GLN A 285 29.71 -31.16 -26.09
N GLY A 286 29.43 -30.43 -27.16
CA GLY A 286 29.02 -29.01 -27.10
C GLY A 286 27.51 -28.85 -27.02
N TYR A 287 27.03 -27.95 -26.16
CA TYR A 287 25.65 -27.45 -26.15
C TYR A 287 25.62 -26.02 -26.69
N THR A 288 24.73 -25.79 -27.65
CA THR A 288 24.41 -24.46 -28.17
C THR A 288 22.93 -24.37 -28.45
N LYS A 289 22.35 -23.20 -28.17
CA LYS A 289 20.95 -22.90 -28.43
C LYS A 289 20.82 -21.45 -28.88
N GLY A 290 20.30 -21.28 -30.10
CA GLY A 290 19.90 -19.99 -30.63
C GLY A 290 18.70 -19.39 -29.91
N ILE A 291 18.33 -18.15 -30.25
CA ILE A 291 17.14 -17.54 -29.66
C ILE A 291 15.88 -18.33 -30.02
N THR A 292 15.14 -18.75 -28.99
CA THR A 292 13.89 -19.50 -29.14
C THR A 292 12.78 -18.76 -28.40
N PHE A 293 11.69 -18.44 -29.10
CA PHE A 293 10.52 -17.79 -28.53
C PHE A 293 9.51 -18.83 -28.07
N GLY A 294 9.06 -18.71 -26.82
CA GLY A 294 7.89 -19.41 -26.33
C GLY A 294 6.59 -18.82 -26.88
N PRO A 295 5.49 -19.58 -26.85
CA PRO A 295 4.16 -19.03 -27.07
C PRO A 295 3.81 -18.01 -25.97
N ILE A 296 2.72 -17.28 -26.18
CA ILE A 296 2.12 -16.47 -25.13
C ILE A 296 1.36 -17.42 -24.20
N TYR A 297 1.70 -17.37 -22.91
CA TYR A 297 1.09 -18.17 -21.86
C TYR A 297 0.06 -17.33 -21.10
N SER A 298 -1.14 -17.87 -20.96
CA SER A 298 -2.20 -17.29 -20.12
C SER A 298 -2.08 -17.80 -18.69
N HIS A 299 -2.03 -16.88 -17.73
CA HIS A 299 -2.08 -17.18 -16.30
C HIS A 299 -3.51 -17.02 -15.83
N ASN A 300 -4.18 -18.14 -15.54
CA ASN A 300 -5.57 -18.15 -15.13
C ASN A 300 -5.68 -18.18 -13.61
N ALA A 301 -6.58 -17.35 -13.09
CA ALA A 301 -6.92 -17.31 -11.69
C ALA A 301 -8.36 -17.79 -11.50
N ARG A 302 -8.57 -18.62 -10.48
CA ARG A 302 -9.89 -18.94 -9.93
C ARG A 302 -9.95 -18.41 -8.51
N ILE A 303 -10.86 -17.48 -8.26
CA ILE A 303 -11.09 -16.85 -6.96
C ILE A 303 -12.41 -17.37 -6.41
N ILE A 304 -12.36 -18.08 -5.29
CA ILE A 304 -13.53 -18.47 -4.48
C ILE A 304 -13.67 -17.39 -3.40
N GLY A 305 -14.33 -16.29 -3.78
CA GLY A 305 -14.39 -15.06 -3.02
C GLY A 305 -15.74 -14.80 -2.34
N LYS A 306 -15.85 -13.58 -1.80
CA LYS A 306 -17.01 -13.11 -1.03
C LYS A 306 -17.51 -11.78 -1.56
N THR A 307 -18.82 -11.61 -1.66
CA THR A 307 -19.45 -10.30 -1.90
C THR A 307 -20.37 -9.95 -0.74
N ILE A 308 -20.24 -8.74 -0.18
CA ILE A 308 -21.07 -8.31 0.94
C ILE A 308 -22.53 -8.21 0.49
N SER A 309 -23.46 -8.80 1.22
CA SER A 309 -24.89 -8.79 0.90
C SER A 309 -25.70 -7.98 1.90
N ALA A 310 -25.30 -7.97 3.18
CA ALA A 310 -26.00 -7.21 4.20
C ALA A 310 -25.10 -6.78 5.37
N ILE A 311 -25.53 -5.71 6.04
CA ILE A 311 -25.02 -5.30 7.36
C ILE A 311 -26.21 -5.24 8.32
N SER A 312 -26.03 -5.80 9.51
CA SER A 312 -27.05 -5.81 10.56
C SER A 312 -26.40 -5.70 11.94
N SER A 313 -27.22 -5.68 12.99
CA SER A 313 -26.78 -5.61 14.38
C SER A 313 -27.62 -6.55 15.24
N ASN A 314 -27.09 -6.92 16.40
CA ASN A 314 -27.87 -7.55 17.46
C ASN A 314 -28.95 -6.63 18.04
N ASN A 315 -28.92 -5.33 17.72
CA ASN A 315 -29.96 -4.38 18.05
C ASN A 315 -30.82 -4.02 16.83
N ALA A 316 -32.10 -4.43 16.87
CA ALA A 316 -33.05 -4.15 15.79
C ALA A 316 -33.33 -2.65 15.56
N THR A 317 -33.06 -1.76 16.52
CA THR A 317 -33.22 -0.31 16.33
C THR A 317 -32.18 0.29 15.38
N ALA A 318 -31.04 -0.37 15.20
CA ALA A 318 -29.98 0.04 14.27
C ALA A 318 -30.34 -0.17 12.80
N GLY A 319 -31.47 -0.83 12.50
CA GLY A 319 -31.89 -1.10 11.13
C GLY A 319 -30.96 -2.07 10.39
N SER A 320 -30.98 -2.03 9.06
CA SER A 320 -30.18 -2.92 8.21
C SER A 320 -29.76 -2.23 6.92
N VAL A 321 -28.68 -2.74 6.32
CA VAL A 321 -28.21 -2.33 4.99
C VAL A 321 -28.18 -3.56 4.11
N SER A 322 -28.62 -3.44 2.86
CA SER A 322 -28.53 -4.51 1.85
C SER A 322 -27.85 -4.02 0.58
N PHE A 323 -27.05 -4.89 -0.03
CA PHE A 323 -26.31 -4.63 -1.26
C PHE A 323 -26.84 -5.54 -2.38
N THR A 324 -27.05 -4.97 -3.56
CA THR A 324 -27.38 -5.73 -4.77
C THR A 324 -26.33 -5.49 -5.83
N TYR A 325 -26.11 -6.51 -6.67
CA TYR A 325 -25.11 -6.50 -7.72
C TYR A 325 -25.76 -6.76 -9.08
N GLU A 326 -25.10 -6.35 -10.14
CA GLU A 326 -25.47 -6.69 -11.51
C GLU A 326 -24.24 -6.94 -12.37
N ASP A 327 -24.33 -7.92 -13.27
CA ASP A 327 -23.34 -8.19 -14.29
C ASP A 327 -23.50 -7.20 -15.45
N LYS A 328 -22.51 -6.33 -15.66
CA LYS A 328 -22.53 -5.32 -16.73
C LYS A 328 -22.10 -5.88 -18.08
N ILE A 329 -21.51 -7.07 -18.13
CA ILE A 329 -21.06 -7.71 -19.37
C ILE A 329 -21.49 -9.18 -19.33
N PRO A 330 -22.79 -9.47 -19.44
CA PRO A 330 -23.30 -10.84 -19.44
C PRO A 330 -22.61 -11.69 -20.51
N ALA A 331 -22.20 -12.90 -20.13
CA ALA A 331 -21.41 -13.82 -20.97
C ALA A 331 -20.00 -13.32 -21.35
N GLY A 332 -19.44 -12.36 -20.59
CA GLY A 332 -18.02 -12.02 -20.64
C GLY A 332 -17.13 -13.13 -20.07
N THR A 333 -15.86 -13.13 -20.49
CA THR A 333 -14.82 -14.01 -19.91
C THR A 333 -14.21 -13.46 -18.62
N ASP A 334 -14.45 -12.17 -18.34
CA ASP A 334 -13.90 -11.45 -17.19
C ASP A 334 -15.02 -11.10 -16.19
N PRO A 335 -14.73 -11.01 -14.88
CA PRO A 335 -15.75 -10.71 -13.88
C PRO A 335 -16.27 -9.28 -14.04
N ALA A 336 -17.57 -9.14 -14.33
CA ALA A 336 -18.20 -7.85 -14.61
C ALA A 336 -19.33 -7.49 -13.63
N ASP A 337 -19.45 -8.24 -12.53
CA ASP A 337 -20.37 -7.93 -11.43
C ASP A 337 -19.95 -6.67 -10.68
N VAL A 338 -20.83 -5.68 -10.64
CA VAL A 338 -20.65 -4.42 -9.90
C VAL A 338 -21.85 -4.14 -8.99
N ILE A 339 -21.67 -3.30 -7.98
CA ILE A 339 -22.75 -2.88 -7.08
C ILE A 339 -23.78 -2.09 -7.89
N LYS A 340 -25.03 -2.52 -7.84
CA LYS A 340 -26.18 -1.86 -8.46
C LYS A 340 -26.81 -0.85 -7.50
N THR A 341 -27.18 -1.33 -6.31
CA THR A 341 -27.90 -0.53 -5.31
C THR A 341 -27.46 -0.88 -3.90
N ILE A 342 -27.36 0.13 -3.04
CA ILE A 342 -27.27 -0.02 -1.58
C ILE A 342 -28.56 0.53 -0.98
N THR A 343 -29.25 -0.25 -0.15
CA THR A 343 -30.51 0.16 0.50
C THR A 343 -30.38 0.13 2.01
N LEU A 344 -30.70 1.24 2.66
CA LEU A 344 -30.73 1.36 4.12
C LEU A 344 -32.18 1.35 4.60
N LYS A 345 -32.46 0.51 5.60
CA LYS A 345 -33.77 0.37 6.21
C LYS A 345 -33.70 0.61 7.71
N ASN A 346 -34.71 1.26 8.27
CA ASN A 346 -34.86 1.39 9.71
C ASN A 346 -35.49 0.12 10.34
N LYS A 347 -35.72 0.13 11.65
CA LYS A 347 -36.37 -0.95 12.41
C LYS A 347 -37.73 -1.39 11.81
N SER A 348 -38.50 -0.44 11.30
CA SER A 348 -39.82 -0.69 10.69
C SER A 348 -39.74 -1.19 9.24
N GLN A 349 -38.54 -1.54 8.76
CA GLN A 349 -38.27 -1.95 7.37
C GLN A 349 -38.56 -0.86 6.31
N ALA A 350 -38.81 0.38 6.73
CA ALA A 350 -38.96 1.50 5.81
C ALA A 350 -37.59 1.89 5.26
N ILE A 351 -37.53 2.13 3.95
CA ILE A 351 -36.33 2.64 3.27
C ILE A 351 -36.10 4.07 3.74
N ILE A 352 -34.93 4.32 4.31
CA ILE A 352 -34.51 5.65 4.75
C ILE A 352 -33.46 6.27 3.82
N GLU A 353 -32.74 5.44 3.07
CA GLU A 353 -31.80 5.87 2.05
C GLU A 353 -31.64 4.76 1.00
N LYS A 354 -31.42 5.14 -0.25
CA LYS A 354 -31.17 4.25 -1.37
C LYS A 354 -30.12 4.89 -2.30
N ILE A 355 -29.03 4.18 -2.52
CA ILE A 355 -27.91 4.65 -3.35
C ILE A 355 -27.86 3.78 -4.61
N ASP A 356 -28.18 4.37 -5.76
CA ASP A 356 -28.16 3.70 -7.06
C ASP A 356 -26.92 4.11 -7.86
N PHE A 357 -26.16 3.13 -8.34
CA PHE A 357 -24.90 3.31 -9.06
C PHE A 357 -25.10 3.24 -10.58
N ASP A 358 -24.43 4.14 -11.30
CA ASP A 358 -24.45 4.20 -12.75
C ASP A 358 -23.05 4.01 -13.33
N TYR A 359 -22.95 3.28 -14.45
CA TYR A 359 -21.69 2.85 -15.02
C TYR A 359 -21.62 3.06 -16.53
N LEU A 360 -20.45 3.47 -17.00
CA LEU A 360 -20.06 3.47 -18.39
C LEU A 360 -19.37 2.13 -18.72
N VAL A 361 -19.92 1.40 -19.69
CA VAL A 361 -19.28 0.21 -20.28
C VAL A 361 -18.78 0.57 -21.67
N THR A 362 -17.47 0.44 -21.91
CA THR A 362 -16.87 0.77 -23.22
C THR A 362 -17.01 -0.39 -24.21
N THR A 363 -16.79 -0.11 -25.50
CA THR A 363 -16.74 -1.14 -26.56
C THR A 363 -15.66 -2.19 -26.30
N ASN A 364 -14.56 -1.80 -25.64
CA ASN A 364 -13.47 -2.67 -25.19
C ASN A 364 -13.79 -3.40 -23.86
N LYS A 365 -15.06 -3.42 -23.44
CA LYS A 365 -15.53 -4.12 -22.24
C LYS A 365 -14.89 -3.63 -20.93
N ARG A 366 -14.57 -2.33 -20.85
CA ARG A 366 -14.05 -1.69 -19.62
C ARG A 366 -15.19 -1.00 -18.88
N ILE A 367 -15.25 -1.15 -17.56
CA ILE A 367 -16.35 -0.63 -16.71
C ILE A 367 -15.82 0.51 -15.84
N PHE A 368 -16.37 1.70 -16.05
CA PHE A 368 -16.07 2.91 -15.28
C PHE A 368 -17.32 3.37 -14.53
N LEU A 369 -17.16 3.85 -13.29
CA LEU A 369 -18.28 4.39 -12.52
C LEU A 369 -18.63 5.78 -13.03
N ASN A 370 -19.82 5.97 -13.60
CA ASN A 370 -20.26 7.28 -14.09
C ASN A 370 -20.79 8.17 -12.95
N GLY A 371 -21.34 7.57 -11.90
CA GLY A 371 -21.85 8.30 -10.75
C GLY A 371 -22.70 7.43 -9.84
N PHE A 372 -23.24 8.06 -8.80
CA PHE A 372 -24.26 7.44 -7.96
C PHE A 372 -25.24 8.49 -7.45
N ASN A 373 -26.49 8.06 -7.26
CA ASN A 373 -27.61 8.90 -6.87
C ASN A 373 -28.15 8.42 -5.53
N PHE A 374 -28.39 9.35 -4.62
CA PHE A 374 -29.11 9.07 -3.37
C PHE A 374 -30.63 9.10 -3.62
N LEU A 375 -31.41 8.77 -2.58
CA LEU A 375 -32.87 8.74 -2.66
C LEU A 375 -33.45 10.09 -3.07
N GLU A 376 -32.84 11.20 -2.62
CA GLU A 376 -33.17 12.56 -3.06
C GLU A 376 -32.46 12.86 -4.40
N PRO A 377 -33.20 13.06 -5.51
CA PRO A 377 -32.59 13.18 -6.85
C PRO A 377 -31.67 14.39 -7.03
N ALA A 378 -31.83 15.45 -6.23
CA ALA A 378 -30.90 16.59 -6.24
C ALA A 378 -29.48 16.16 -5.82
N ASN A 379 -29.37 15.04 -5.11
CA ASN A 379 -28.19 14.56 -4.43
C ASN A 379 -27.51 13.48 -5.25
N LYS A 380 -26.53 13.88 -6.07
CA LYS A 380 -25.79 12.94 -6.92
C LYS A 380 -24.34 13.33 -7.07
N TYR A 381 -23.50 12.31 -7.20
CA TYR A 381 -22.13 12.45 -7.67
C TYR A 381 -22.05 11.99 -9.12
N SER A 382 -21.24 12.66 -9.92
CA SER A 382 -20.90 12.18 -11.27
C SER A 382 -19.43 12.36 -11.58
N PHE A 383 -18.91 11.45 -12.39
CA PHE A 383 -17.50 11.30 -12.67
C PHE A 383 -17.25 11.30 -14.18
N THR A 384 -16.16 11.92 -14.62
CA THR A 384 -15.71 11.79 -16.01
C THR A 384 -14.25 11.39 -16.04
N TYR A 385 -13.85 10.70 -17.11
CA TYR A 385 -12.54 10.09 -17.26
C TYR A 385 -11.84 10.60 -18.51
N ILE A 386 -10.51 10.51 -18.54
CA ILE A 386 -9.69 10.86 -19.70
C ILE A 386 -9.82 9.75 -20.76
N ASN A 387 -10.47 10.04 -21.89
CA ASN A 387 -10.58 9.13 -23.05
C ASN A 387 -10.94 7.65 -22.71
N PRO A 388 -11.95 7.36 -21.88
CA PRO A 388 -12.22 5.99 -21.42
C PRO A 388 -12.50 5.00 -22.56
N THR A 389 -13.05 5.47 -23.69
CA THR A 389 -13.32 4.65 -24.89
C THR A 389 -12.05 4.17 -25.59
N ASP A 390 -10.95 4.90 -25.44
CA ASP A 390 -9.66 4.56 -26.06
C ASP A 390 -8.87 3.56 -25.19
N PHE A 391 -9.31 3.33 -23.95
CA PHE A 391 -8.66 2.37 -23.06
C PHE A 391 -8.77 0.97 -23.67
N PRO A 392 -7.65 0.22 -23.80
CA PRO A 392 -7.64 -1.04 -24.53
C PRO A 392 -8.46 -2.13 -23.83
N VAL A 393 -8.77 -3.19 -24.57
CA VAL A 393 -9.24 -4.46 -23.99
C VAL A 393 -8.17 -5.01 -23.03
N ARG A 394 -8.60 -5.80 -22.02
CA ARG A 394 -7.67 -6.50 -21.12
C ARG A 394 -6.71 -7.38 -21.91
N LEU A 395 -5.50 -7.56 -21.36
CA LEU A 395 -4.43 -8.38 -21.94
C LEU A 395 -3.90 -7.84 -23.29
N SER A 396 -4.18 -6.57 -23.61
CA SER A 396 -3.59 -5.94 -24.78
C SER A 396 -2.06 -5.87 -24.65
N LYS A 397 -1.38 -6.08 -25.78
CA LYS A 397 0.09 -5.98 -25.88
C LYS A 397 0.58 -4.53 -25.87
N SER A 398 -0.32 -3.55 -25.97
CA SER A 398 -0.04 -2.10 -25.95
C SER A 398 0.23 -1.58 -24.54
N GLN A 399 1.23 -2.15 -23.86
CA GLN A 399 1.57 -1.82 -22.48
C GLN A 399 3.05 -1.47 -22.34
N ASP A 400 3.36 -0.59 -21.41
CA ASP A 400 4.72 -0.21 -21.04
C ASP A 400 5.40 -1.27 -20.16
N HIS A 401 6.58 -0.94 -19.64
CA HIS A 401 7.36 -1.82 -18.75
C HIS A 401 6.68 -2.13 -17.40
N TRP A 402 5.71 -1.33 -16.95
CA TRP A 402 4.99 -1.47 -15.68
C TRP A 402 3.53 -1.95 -15.85
N GLY A 403 3.11 -2.18 -17.10
CA GLY A 403 1.78 -2.66 -17.45
C GLY A 403 0.75 -1.55 -17.71
N TYR A 404 1.17 -0.29 -17.82
CA TYR A 404 0.27 0.81 -18.17
C TYR A 404 0.12 0.95 -19.68
N PHE A 405 -1.01 1.49 -20.12
CA PHE A 405 -1.30 1.64 -21.55
C PHE A 405 -0.34 2.63 -22.23
N ASN A 406 0.36 2.19 -23.27
CA ASN A 406 1.27 3.05 -24.06
C ASN A 406 0.82 3.27 -25.50
N GLY A 407 -0.21 2.55 -25.97
CA GLY A 407 -0.74 2.67 -27.32
C GLY A 407 0.15 2.09 -28.44
N ALA A 408 1.23 1.38 -28.12
CA ALA A 408 2.10 0.75 -29.11
C ALA A 408 1.43 -0.49 -29.74
N ASN A 409 1.54 -0.65 -31.06
CA ASN A 409 0.99 -1.81 -31.76
C ASN A 409 1.99 -2.98 -31.73
N ASN A 410 1.99 -3.72 -30.63
CA ASN A 410 2.91 -4.83 -30.40
C ASN A 410 2.31 -6.17 -30.84
N ILE A 411 3.08 -6.98 -31.58
CA ILE A 411 2.69 -8.35 -31.95
C ILE A 411 3.20 -9.40 -30.95
N MET A 412 4.28 -9.09 -30.23
CA MET A 412 4.88 -9.91 -29.17
C MET A 412 4.84 -9.16 -27.83
N LEU A 413 5.13 -9.85 -26.73
CA LEU A 413 5.27 -9.21 -25.41
C LEU A 413 6.74 -9.00 -25.01
N ILE A 414 7.71 -9.61 -25.70
CA ILE A 414 9.14 -9.54 -25.35
C ILE A 414 9.73 -8.15 -25.68
N PRO A 415 10.24 -7.39 -24.69
CA PRO A 415 10.94 -6.14 -24.96
C PRO A 415 12.37 -6.37 -25.47
N ARG A 416 12.95 -5.36 -26.11
CA ARG A 416 14.40 -5.30 -26.34
C ARG A 416 15.08 -4.60 -25.16
N ILE A 417 16.03 -5.27 -24.53
CA ILE A 417 16.75 -4.79 -23.34
C ILE A 417 18.25 -4.72 -23.65
N GLU A 418 18.84 -3.52 -23.59
CA GLU A 418 20.28 -3.35 -23.79
C GLU A 418 21.09 -4.03 -22.67
N GLY A 419 22.22 -4.66 -23.02
CA GLY A 419 23.09 -5.37 -22.07
C GLY A 419 22.58 -6.74 -21.65
N SER A 420 21.45 -7.20 -22.17
CA SER A 420 20.90 -8.53 -21.88
C SER A 420 21.57 -9.66 -22.68
N GLY A 421 22.34 -9.29 -23.71
CA GLY A 421 22.84 -10.21 -24.73
C GLY A 421 21.77 -10.73 -25.70
N PHE A 422 20.49 -10.34 -25.56
CA PHE A 422 19.44 -10.64 -26.52
C PHE A 422 19.33 -9.55 -27.60
N GLU A 423 19.76 -8.33 -27.31
CA GLU A 423 19.74 -7.17 -28.22
C GLU A 423 20.52 -7.38 -29.53
N ASN A 424 21.43 -8.36 -29.54
CA ASN A 424 22.23 -8.70 -30.72
C ASN A 424 21.49 -9.63 -31.72
N PHE A 425 20.32 -10.15 -31.35
CA PHE A 425 19.49 -10.98 -32.23
C PHE A 425 18.50 -10.12 -33.03
N VAL A 426 18.26 -10.51 -34.28
CA VAL A 426 17.24 -9.87 -35.12
C VAL A 426 15.88 -10.50 -34.83
N PHE A 427 15.03 -9.79 -34.10
CA PHE A 427 13.64 -10.18 -33.84
C PHE A 427 12.73 -8.96 -33.66
N THR A 428 11.41 -9.17 -33.84
CA THR A 428 10.38 -8.13 -33.70
C THR A 428 10.03 -7.87 -32.24
N ASP A 429 10.76 -6.99 -31.58
CA ASP A 429 10.54 -6.62 -30.19
C ASP A 429 9.24 -5.83 -29.94
N ALA A 430 8.76 -5.88 -28.70
CA ALA A 430 7.65 -5.07 -28.21
C ALA A 430 8.15 -3.70 -27.78
N ASN A 431 7.57 -2.63 -28.30
CA ASN A 431 7.80 -1.28 -27.79
C ASN A 431 7.07 -1.12 -26.45
N ARG A 432 7.85 -1.09 -25.36
CA ARG A 432 7.39 -0.93 -23.98
C ARG A 432 7.69 0.48 -23.42
N GLU A 433 8.13 1.42 -24.26
CA GLU A 433 8.41 2.79 -23.83
C GLU A 433 7.13 3.49 -23.35
N ILE A 434 7.30 4.38 -22.37
CA ILE A 434 6.18 5.16 -21.80
C ILE A 434 5.70 6.18 -22.84
N ASN A 435 4.38 6.30 -22.97
CA ASN A 435 3.75 7.37 -23.72
C ASN A 435 2.88 8.22 -22.77
N GLU A 436 3.31 9.45 -22.50
CA GLU A 436 2.67 10.35 -21.52
C GLU A 436 1.19 10.62 -21.79
N ALA A 437 0.79 10.69 -23.06
CA ALA A 437 -0.60 10.93 -23.41
C ALA A 437 -1.47 9.69 -23.22
N LYS A 438 -0.89 8.49 -23.38
CA LYS A 438 -1.62 7.22 -23.29
C LYS A 438 -1.71 6.69 -21.86
N VAL A 439 -0.67 6.87 -21.03
CA VAL A 439 -0.65 6.41 -19.63
C VAL A 439 -1.77 7.01 -18.76
N GLN A 440 -2.27 8.20 -19.12
CA GLN A 440 -3.35 8.89 -18.42
C GLN A 440 -4.76 8.41 -18.80
N THR A 441 -4.87 7.57 -19.84
CA THR A 441 -6.16 7.12 -20.38
C THR A 441 -6.91 6.30 -19.33
N GLY A 442 -8.21 6.54 -19.17
CA GLY A 442 -9.08 5.92 -18.17
C GLY A 442 -9.01 6.55 -16.77
N LEU A 443 -8.07 7.47 -16.50
CA LEU A 443 -8.00 8.14 -15.19
C LEU A 443 -9.16 9.10 -14.96
N LEU A 444 -9.56 9.26 -13.69
CA LEU A 444 -10.61 10.17 -13.27
C LEU A 444 -10.16 11.62 -13.51
N ASN A 445 -10.88 12.31 -14.38
CA ASN A 445 -10.64 13.70 -14.75
C ASN A 445 -11.42 14.67 -13.86
N LYS A 446 -12.71 14.40 -13.64
CA LYS A 446 -13.60 15.37 -12.98
C LYS A 446 -14.60 14.69 -12.07
N ILE A 447 -14.84 15.33 -10.92
CA ILE A 447 -15.84 14.95 -9.94
C ILE A 447 -16.83 16.09 -9.82
N VAL A 448 -18.10 15.84 -10.11
CA VAL A 448 -19.20 16.77 -9.81
C VAL A 448 -19.85 16.32 -8.52
N TYR A 449 -19.91 17.24 -7.57
CA TYR A 449 -20.48 16.98 -6.26
C TYR A 449 -22.00 17.24 -6.28
N PRO A 450 -22.74 16.75 -5.27
CA PRO A 450 -24.16 17.07 -5.12
C PRO A 450 -24.45 18.57 -5.08
N THR A 451 -23.44 19.34 -4.66
CA THR A 451 -23.37 20.79 -4.62
C THR A 451 -23.45 21.50 -5.96
N LYS A 452 -23.29 20.74 -7.06
CA LYS A 452 -23.11 21.22 -8.43
C LYS A 452 -21.75 21.89 -8.71
N GLY A 453 -20.95 22.19 -7.68
CA GLY A 453 -19.53 22.44 -7.83
C GLY A 453 -18.80 21.18 -8.30
N TYR A 454 -17.57 21.34 -8.78
CA TYR A 454 -16.78 20.24 -9.31
C TYR A 454 -15.28 20.44 -9.11
N THR A 455 -14.55 19.33 -9.00
CA THR A 455 -13.09 19.31 -9.02
C THR A 455 -12.62 18.73 -10.33
N GLU A 456 -11.63 19.35 -10.96
CA GLU A 456 -10.89 18.80 -12.10
C GLU A 456 -9.47 18.40 -11.66
N LEU A 457 -9.01 17.26 -12.18
CA LEU A 457 -7.75 16.61 -11.89
C LEU A 457 -6.97 16.51 -13.20
N GLU A 458 -5.80 17.14 -13.24
CA GLU A 458 -4.86 16.98 -14.34
C GLU A 458 -3.68 16.12 -13.87
N TYR A 459 -3.19 15.24 -14.75
CA TYR A 459 -2.10 14.32 -14.45
C TYR A 459 -0.85 14.63 -15.28
N ALA A 460 0.27 14.14 -14.79
CA ALA A 460 1.52 14.01 -15.53
C ALA A 460 2.10 12.61 -15.26
N SER A 461 2.96 12.12 -16.14
CA SER A 461 3.69 10.88 -15.89
C SER A 461 4.59 11.02 -14.66
N ASN A 462 4.82 9.93 -13.97
CA ASN A 462 5.84 9.86 -12.95
C ASN A 462 7.23 10.05 -13.56
N ASP A 463 8.14 10.69 -12.82
CA ASP A 463 9.52 10.91 -13.24
C ASP A 463 10.49 10.96 -12.06
N TYR A 464 11.77 10.84 -12.37
CA TYR A 464 12.89 11.03 -11.44
C TYR A 464 14.06 11.69 -12.17
N TYR A 465 14.94 12.40 -11.46
CA TYR A 465 16.10 13.02 -12.10
C TYR A 465 17.27 12.03 -12.21
N GLY A 466 17.82 11.87 -13.42
CA GLY A 466 18.89 10.92 -13.66
C GLY A 466 19.68 11.17 -14.95
N THR A 467 20.67 10.33 -15.21
CA THR A 467 21.52 10.39 -16.40
C THR A 467 20.86 9.64 -17.56
N LYS A 468 20.75 10.28 -18.72
CA LYS A 468 20.32 9.68 -19.99
C LYS A 468 21.48 9.67 -20.98
N LYS A 469 21.79 8.51 -21.55
CA LYS A 469 22.68 8.41 -22.72
C LYS A 469 21.87 8.68 -23.99
N VAL A 470 22.22 9.74 -24.70
CA VAL A 470 21.62 10.09 -26.00
C VAL A 470 22.60 9.71 -27.08
N MET A 471 22.21 8.76 -27.92
CA MET A 471 23.00 8.38 -29.10
C MET A 471 22.93 9.49 -30.15
N PRO A 472 24.03 9.75 -30.86
CA PRO A 472 24.08 10.76 -31.92
C PRO A 472 23.21 10.36 -33.13
N THR A 473 22.96 11.30 -34.04
CA THR A 473 22.12 11.03 -35.22
C THR A 473 22.74 9.97 -36.11
N THR A 474 21.92 8.99 -36.48
CA THR A 474 22.28 8.00 -37.49
C THR A 474 22.17 8.58 -38.89
N VAL A 475 23.24 8.52 -39.68
CA VAL A 475 23.28 8.90 -41.09
C VAL A 475 23.13 7.64 -41.95
N ASN A 476 22.28 7.71 -42.97
CA ASN A 476 21.95 6.57 -43.83
C ASN A 476 22.20 6.85 -45.32
N PRO A 477 23.45 7.08 -45.77
CA PRO A 477 23.68 7.38 -47.17
C PRO A 477 23.42 6.16 -48.05
N VAL A 478 22.80 6.40 -49.21
CA VAL A 478 22.55 5.41 -50.24
C VAL A 478 23.61 5.57 -51.33
N MET A 479 24.39 4.52 -51.54
CA MET A 479 25.34 4.39 -52.64
C MET A 479 24.69 3.55 -53.74
N THR A 480 24.62 4.07 -54.95
CA THR A 480 24.11 3.34 -56.12
C THR A 480 25.15 3.42 -57.23
N LEU A 481 25.40 2.29 -57.89
CA LEU A 481 26.20 2.20 -59.10
C LEU A 481 25.50 1.35 -60.14
N GLU A 482 25.65 1.75 -61.39
CA GLU A 482 25.04 1.11 -62.53
C GLU A 482 26.01 1.14 -63.70
N ASN A 483 26.42 -0.04 -64.20
CA ASN A 483 27.27 -0.18 -65.37
C ASN A 483 26.45 -0.65 -66.57
N ASP A 484 26.58 0.04 -67.69
CA ASP A 484 26.06 -0.40 -69.00
C ASP A 484 27.03 -1.38 -69.70
N VAL A 485 26.83 -1.66 -70.99
CA VAL A 485 27.66 -2.58 -71.78
C VAL A 485 29.11 -2.10 -71.98
N GLU A 486 29.39 -0.80 -71.89
CA GLU A 486 30.71 -0.19 -72.15
C GLU A 486 31.51 0.06 -70.86
N GLN A 487 30.82 0.20 -69.72
CA GLN A 487 31.43 0.56 -68.44
C GLN A 487 31.95 -0.65 -67.66
N ARG A 488 33.16 -0.52 -67.13
CA ARG A 488 33.80 -1.48 -66.21
C ARG A 488 34.53 -0.74 -65.11
N HIS A 489 34.67 -1.37 -63.94
CA HIS A 489 35.39 -0.85 -62.79
C HIS A 489 34.97 0.57 -62.38
N THR A 490 33.66 0.76 -62.15
CA THR A 490 33.13 2.02 -61.60
C THR A 490 33.08 1.93 -60.08
N THR A 491 33.26 3.06 -59.41
CA THR A 491 33.25 3.12 -57.94
C THR A 491 32.50 4.34 -57.44
N THR A 492 31.84 4.19 -56.29
CA THR A 492 31.31 5.32 -55.50
C THR A 492 31.77 5.18 -54.07
N VAL A 493 31.90 6.31 -53.37
CA VAL A 493 32.58 6.38 -52.08
C VAL A 493 31.79 7.24 -51.10
N VAL A 494 31.65 6.74 -49.88
CA VAL A 494 31.24 7.52 -48.71
C VAL A 494 32.40 7.56 -47.73
N ASN A 495 32.80 8.76 -47.31
CA ASN A 495 33.76 8.95 -46.23
C ASN A 495 33.00 9.45 -44.98
N PHE A 496 33.37 8.95 -43.81
CA PHE A 496 32.86 9.46 -42.55
C PHE A 496 33.90 9.34 -41.43
N LYS A 497 33.75 10.16 -40.40
CA LYS A 497 34.55 10.07 -39.16
C LYS A 497 33.71 9.37 -38.08
N ALA A 498 34.29 8.38 -37.42
CA ALA A 498 33.68 7.78 -36.23
C ALA A 498 34.14 8.56 -34.99
N ASP A 499 33.25 9.32 -34.35
CA ASP A 499 33.63 10.14 -33.18
C ASP A 499 33.71 9.34 -31.87
N PHE A 500 33.29 8.07 -31.88
CA PHE A 500 33.39 7.10 -30.79
C PHE A 500 33.43 5.67 -31.38
N SER A 501 33.84 4.68 -30.58
CA SER A 501 33.91 3.29 -31.05
C SER A 501 32.53 2.62 -31.00
N TYR A 502 32.14 1.96 -32.10
CA TYR A 502 30.90 1.18 -32.21
C TYR A 502 30.98 0.22 -33.41
N THR A 503 29.96 -0.64 -33.56
CA THR A 503 29.81 -1.48 -34.75
C THR A 503 28.86 -0.80 -35.75
N ALA A 504 29.40 -0.34 -36.88
CA ALA A 504 28.62 0.21 -37.98
C ALA A 504 27.99 -0.92 -38.81
N LYS A 505 26.96 -0.61 -39.60
CA LYS A 505 26.31 -1.62 -40.46
C LYS A 505 25.89 -1.07 -41.81
N PHE A 506 25.71 -1.95 -42.78
CA PHE A 506 25.09 -1.64 -44.06
C PHE A 506 24.26 -2.82 -44.58
N THR A 507 23.31 -2.54 -45.46
CA THR A 507 22.67 -3.55 -46.31
C THR A 507 22.97 -3.24 -47.76
N GLY A 508 22.98 -4.23 -48.63
CA GLY A 508 23.17 -3.98 -50.04
C GLY A 508 22.75 -5.14 -50.91
N ASN A 509 22.36 -4.82 -52.13
CA ASN A 509 22.01 -5.79 -53.14
C ASN A 509 22.67 -5.47 -54.48
N THR A 510 22.81 -6.51 -55.29
CA THR A 510 23.31 -6.41 -56.65
C THR A 510 22.57 -7.37 -57.57
N TYR A 511 22.35 -6.95 -58.82
CA TYR A 511 21.76 -7.80 -59.86
C TYR A 511 22.24 -7.36 -61.25
N PHE A 512 22.16 -8.30 -62.20
CA PHE A 512 22.46 -8.03 -63.60
C PHE A 512 21.42 -7.06 -64.18
N ALA A 513 21.87 -5.98 -64.82
CA ALA A 513 21.02 -4.90 -65.32
C ALA A 513 21.56 -4.32 -66.63
N ASN A 514 20.70 -3.64 -67.39
CA ASN A 514 21.03 -2.85 -68.61
C ASN A 514 21.65 -3.60 -69.79
N CYS A 515 21.56 -4.92 -69.79
CA CYS A 515 22.07 -5.78 -70.86
C CYS A 515 21.09 -6.92 -71.14
N ASP A 516 21.29 -7.61 -72.27
CA ASP A 516 20.50 -8.78 -72.62
C ASP A 516 20.65 -9.86 -71.54
N PRO A 517 19.54 -10.33 -70.90
CA PRO A 517 19.57 -11.34 -69.85
C PRO A 517 20.24 -12.66 -70.26
N SER A 518 20.32 -12.97 -71.56
CA SER A 518 21.04 -14.15 -72.06
C SER A 518 22.56 -14.09 -71.82
N ASN A 519 23.11 -12.91 -71.52
CA ASN A 519 24.51 -12.72 -71.19
C ASN A 519 24.80 -12.81 -69.68
N ASP A 520 23.79 -13.06 -68.84
CA ASP A 520 24.01 -13.34 -67.43
C ASP A 520 24.60 -14.75 -67.26
N THR A 521 25.93 -14.83 -67.16
CA THR A 521 26.66 -16.09 -67.02
C THR A 521 26.60 -16.67 -65.60
N GLY A 522 25.87 -16.03 -64.67
CA GLY A 522 25.63 -16.54 -63.31
C GLY A 522 26.86 -16.60 -62.38
N GLY A 523 28.02 -16.11 -62.82
CA GLY A 523 29.24 -16.03 -62.03
C GLY A 523 29.29 -14.79 -61.12
N ASN A 524 30.27 -14.72 -60.22
CA ASN A 524 30.52 -13.52 -59.39
C ASN A 524 31.02 -12.30 -60.18
N HIS A 525 31.20 -12.43 -61.49
CA HIS A 525 31.66 -11.36 -62.37
C HIS A 525 30.63 -10.23 -62.54
N HIS A 526 29.33 -10.47 -62.34
CA HIS A 526 28.28 -9.45 -62.47
C HIS A 526 27.69 -8.99 -61.12
N LYS A 527 28.55 -8.85 -60.10
CA LYS A 527 28.16 -8.45 -58.74
C LYS A 527 28.98 -7.28 -58.25
N GLY A 528 28.35 -6.35 -57.54
CA GLY A 528 29.04 -5.27 -56.84
C GLY A 528 29.79 -5.77 -55.59
N ALA A 529 30.89 -5.11 -55.24
CA ALA A 529 31.67 -5.40 -54.04
C ALA A 529 31.82 -4.16 -53.14
N VAL A 530 31.88 -4.38 -51.82
CA VAL A 530 32.05 -3.34 -50.80
C VAL A 530 33.35 -3.56 -50.05
N THR A 531 34.15 -2.50 -49.92
CA THR A 531 35.34 -2.48 -49.05
C THR A 531 35.23 -1.34 -48.04
N VAL A 532 35.72 -1.56 -46.83
CA VAL A 532 35.85 -0.53 -45.80
C VAL A 532 37.32 -0.33 -45.47
N PHE A 533 37.80 0.91 -45.54
CA PHE A 533 39.21 1.26 -45.33
C PHE A 533 39.35 2.28 -44.20
N CYS A 534 40.18 1.97 -43.20
CA CYS A 534 40.54 2.92 -42.15
C CYS A 534 41.72 3.78 -42.64
N ILE A 535 41.52 5.10 -42.72
CA ILE A 535 42.50 6.00 -43.33
C ILE A 535 43.75 6.14 -42.47
N GLU A 536 43.60 6.24 -41.14
CA GLU A 536 44.69 6.45 -40.20
C GLU A 536 45.59 5.21 -40.08
N ASP A 537 45.00 4.02 -39.97
CA ASP A 537 45.75 2.78 -39.82
C ASP A 537 46.25 2.23 -41.16
N ASN A 538 45.76 2.78 -42.27
CA ASN A 538 46.07 2.33 -43.63
C ASN A 538 45.77 0.83 -43.85
N VAL A 539 44.65 0.34 -43.30
CA VAL A 539 44.24 -1.07 -43.31
C VAL A 539 42.76 -1.20 -43.68
N TYR A 540 42.41 -2.27 -44.40
CA TYR A 540 41.02 -2.64 -44.66
C TYR A 540 40.38 -3.22 -43.40
N VAL A 541 39.23 -2.67 -43.03
CA VAL A 541 38.44 -3.12 -41.87
C VAL A 541 37.69 -4.39 -42.27
N PRO A 542 37.81 -5.47 -41.47
CA PRO A 542 37.05 -6.69 -41.71
C PRO A 542 35.54 -6.43 -41.66
N ILE A 543 34.84 -6.83 -42.72
CA ILE A 543 33.38 -6.84 -42.83
C ILE A 543 32.89 -8.22 -42.44
N PHE A 544 31.91 -8.29 -41.56
CA PHE A 544 31.38 -9.54 -41.05
C PHE A 544 29.87 -9.54 -40.95
N GLU A 545 29.29 -10.72 -40.79
CA GLU A 545 27.85 -10.92 -40.57
C GLU A 545 27.63 -11.64 -39.23
N TYR A 546 26.49 -11.37 -38.59
CA TYR A 546 26.04 -12.15 -37.44
C TYR A 546 25.11 -13.27 -37.88
N SER A 547 25.25 -14.44 -37.26
CA SER A 547 24.34 -15.57 -37.45
C SER A 547 22.96 -15.14 -36.99
N SER A 548 21.96 -15.26 -37.86
CA SER A 548 20.57 -15.07 -37.47
C SER A 548 20.12 -16.06 -36.40
N ALA A 549 20.73 -17.25 -36.33
CA ALA A 549 20.42 -18.29 -35.35
C ALA A 549 21.14 -18.10 -34.02
N TYR A 550 22.42 -17.69 -34.02
CA TYR A 550 23.27 -17.71 -32.82
C TYR A 550 23.85 -16.35 -32.42
N SER A 551 23.61 -15.28 -33.20
CA SER A 551 24.15 -13.93 -32.98
C SER A 551 25.68 -13.89 -32.81
N GLN A 552 26.36 -14.85 -33.43
CA GLN A 552 27.83 -14.91 -33.49
C GLN A 552 28.32 -14.48 -34.87
N GLN A 553 29.51 -13.91 -34.91
CA GLN A 553 30.17 -13.58 -36.16
C GLN A 553 30.39 -14.87 -36.98
N VAL A 554 29.76 -14.99 -38.16
CA VAL A 554 29.77 -16.23 -38.96
C VAL A 554 30.93 -16.26 -39.95
N THR A 555 31.36 -15.09 -40.41
CA THR A 555 32.44 -14.92 -41.36
C THR A 555 33.70 -14.43 -40.64
N PRO A 556 34.88 -15.06 -40.84
CA PRO A 556 36.14 -14.42 -40.49
C PRO A 556 36.21 -13.16 -41.37
N GLY A 557 36.08 -11.98 -40.76
CA GLY A 557 35.68 -10.77 -41.48
C GLY A 557 36.49 -10.56 -42.77
N VAL A 558 35.79 -10.32 -43.87
CA VAL A 558 36.39 -10.18 -45.20
C VAL A 558 36.74 -8.71 -45.45
N THR A 559 37.87 -8.46 -46.11
CA THR A 559 38.30 -7.09 -46.46
C THR A 559 37.58 -6.54 -47.70
N SER A 560 36.98 -7.43 -48.50
CA SER A 560 36.11 -7.12 -49.64
C SER A 560 34.92 -8.07 -49.66
N LEU A 561 33.72 -7.52 -49.57
CA LEU A 561 32.47 -8.26 -49.55
C LEU A 561 31.78 -8.16 -50.92
N VAL A 562 31.60 -9.29 -51.61
CA VAL A 562 30.75 -9.36 -52.81
C VAL A 562 29.29 -9.39 -52.38
N LEU A 563 28.48 -8.45 -52.88
CA LEU A 563 27.05 -8.37 -52.59
C LEU A 563 26.28 -9.51 -53.25
N ASN A 564 25.16 -9.88 -52.64
CA ASN A 564 24.20 -10.82 -53.21
C ASN A 564 22.94 -10.07 -53.68
N ASN A 565 21.97 -10.77 -54.26
CA ASN A 565 20.70 -10.14 -54.69
C ASN A 565 19.72 -9.88 -53.51
N ASP A 566 20.11 -10.21 -52.28
CA ASP A 566 19.28 -10.03 -51.09
C ASP A 566 19.64 -8.73 -50.35
N ALA A 567 18.76 -7.73 -50.46
CA ALA A 567 18.92 -6.43 -49.81
C ALA A 567 18.63 -6.47 -48.30
N THR A 568 18.20 -7.61 -47.75
CA THR A 568 17.77 -7.73 -46.35
C THR A 568 18.89 -8.14 -45.41
N ILE A 569 20.01 -8.66 -45.94
CA ILE A 569 21.14 -9.15 -45.13
C ILE A 569 21.96 -7.96 -44.60
N PRO A 570 22.08 -7.79 -43.26
CA PRO A 570 22.92 -6.77 -42.67
C PRO A 570 24.37 -7.24 -42.53
N TYR A 571 25.30 -6.41 -42.99
CA TYR A 571 26.73 -6.59 -42.79
C TYR A 571 27.26 -5.52 -41.83
N TYR A 572 28.28 -5.88 -41.07
CA TYR A 572 28.80 -5.11 -39.95
C TYR A 572 30.30 -4.92 -40.06
N PHE A 573 30.80 -3.85 -39.47
CA PHE A 573 32.23 -3.60 -39.34
C PHE A 573 32.49 -2.72 -38.11
N ASN A 574 33.59 -2.94 -37.43
CA ASN A 574 33.92 -2.19 -36.22
C ASN A 574 34.64 -0.89 -36.59
N VAL A 575 34.19 0.20 -36.01
CA VAL A 575 34.84 1.50 -36.11
C VAL A 575 35.37 1.92 -34.75
N GLU A 576 36.52 2.59 -34.76
CA GLU A 576 37.20 3.06 -33.56
C GLU A 576 37.10 4.57 -33.45
N GLN A 577 37.08 5.04 -32.20
CA GLN A 577 36.98 6.44 -31.87
C GLN A 577 38.05 7.29 -32.57
N ASN A 578 37.60 8.41 -33.14
CA ASN A 578 38.39 9.44 -33.81
C ASN A 578 39.11 9.01 -35.09
N LYS A 579 38.66 7.93 -35.74
CA LYS A 579 39.21 7.49 -37.05
C LYS A 579 38.27 7.80 -38.22
N ASN A 580 38.85 8.00 -39.40
CA ASN A 580 38.14 8.23 -40.65
C ASN A 580 38.06 6.94 -41.46
N TYR A 581 36.87 6.65 -41.93
CA TYR A 581 36.56 5.45 -42.71
C TYR A 581 36.10 5.83 -44.11
N ARG A 582 36.62 5.10 -45.08
CA ARG A 582 36.20 5.15 -46.48
C ARG A 582 35.47 3.86 -46.81
N VAL A 583 34.18 3.97 -47.14
CA VAL A 583 33.38 2.86 -47.67
C VAL A 583 33.29 3.02 -49.17
N THR A 584 33.73 2.02 -49.91
CA THR A 584 33.74 2.02 -51.37
C THR A 584 32.84 0.90 -51.88
N LEU A 585 31.90 1.24 -52.75
CA LEU A 585 31.14 0.29 -53.57
C LEU A 585 31.75 0.28 -54.97
N THR A 586 31.99 -0.90 -55.51
CA THR A 586 32.65 -1.11 -56.81
C THR A 586 31.81 -2.05 -57.67
N ASN A 587 31.58 -1.68 -58.94
CA ASN A 587 31.11 -2.60 -59.99
C ASN A 587 32.26 -2.86 -60.97
N ASP A 588 32.89 -4.03 -60.87
CA ASP A 588 34.09 -4.37 -61.64
C ASP A 588 33.83 -4.72 -63.11
N TYR A 589 32.59 -5.06 -63.46
CA TYR A 589 32.23 -5.54 -64.80
C TYR A 589 31.04 -4.78 -65.38
N ASN A 590 30.76 -5.00 -66.66
CA ASN A 590 29.61 -4.39 -67.33
C ASN A 590 28.29 -5.02 -66.85
N CYS A 591 27.18 -4.32 -67.08
CA CYS A 591 25.83 -4.85 -66.86
C CYS A 591 25.45 -5.13 -65.39
N ILE A 592 25.89 -4.29 -64.44
CA ILE A 592 25.67 -4.49 -63.00
C ILE A 592 24.91 -3.29 -62.44
N TYR A 593 23.83 -3.55 -61.71
CA TYR A 593 23.27 -2.58 -60.77
C TYR A 593 23.61 -3.01 -59.35
N SER A 594 24.11 -2.09 -58.54
CA SER A 594 24.43 -2.32 -57.13
C SER A 594 23.95 -1.16 -56.28
N LYS A 595 23.39 -1.49 -55.13
CA LYS A 595 22.91 -0.51 -54.15
C LYS A 595 23.35 -0.90 -52.75
N VAL A 596 23.86 0.06 -51.99
CA VAL A 596 24.23 -0.09 -50.58
C VAL A 596 23.59 1.01 -49.75
N ASN A 597 22.89 0.63 -48.69
CA ASN A 597 22.40 1.53 -47.66
C ASN A 597 23.34 1.40 -46.45
N LEU A 598 24.27 2.33 -46.32
CA LEU A 598 25.19 2.38 -45.19
C LEU A 598 24.50 3.05 -44.00
N GLN A 599 24.76 2.60 -42.78
CA GLN A 599 24.27 3.20 -41.55
C GLN A 599 25.44 3.43 -40.57
N TYR A 600 25.66 4.70 -40.21
CA TYR A 600 26.70 5.09 -39.25
C TYR A 600 26.24 6.25 -38.36
N TYR A 601 26.95 6.51 -37.26
CA TYR A 601 26.65 7.60 -36.35
C TYR A 601 27.51 8.84 -36.65
N SER A 602 26.90 10.03 -36.62
CA SER A 602 27.61 11.31 -36.79
C SER A 602 27.57 12.12 -35.48
N GLY A 603 28.73 12.33 -34.84
CA GLY A 603 28.86 12.96 -33.53
C GLY A 603 29.13 11.98 -32.38
N THR A 604 29.31 12.51 -31.17
CA THR A 604 29.57 11.73 -29.94
C THR A 604 28.29 11.50 -29.14
N PRO A 605 28.12 10.33 -28.47
CA PRO A 605 27.06 10.11 -27.50
C PRO A 605 27.16 11.14 -26.37
N GLN A 606 26.03 11.73 -26.01
CA GLN A 606 25.94 12.71 -24.94
C GLN A 606 25.33 12.05 -23.71
N ILE A 607 25.93 12.26 -22.54
CA ILE A 607 25.31 11.93 -21.25
C ILE A 607 24.72 13.24 -20.73
N ILE A 608 23.40 13.31 -20.65
CA ILE A 608 22.68 14.48 -20.14
C ILE A 608 21.95 14.10 -18.86
N ASN A 609 21.83 15.05 -17.93
CA ASN A 609 20.96 14.90 -16.77
C ASN A 609 19.59 15.49 -17.08
N THR A 610 18.54 14.69 -16.92
CA THR A 610 17.17 15.08 -17.24
C THR A 610 16.18 14.33 -16.34
N ASN A 611 14.94 14.82 -16.26
CA ASN A 611 13.85 14.02 -15.70
C ASN A 611 13.58 12.85 -16.66
N LEU A 612 13.63 11.63 -16.12
CA LEU A 612 13.35 10.38 -16.81
C LEU A 612 11.97 9.88 -16.37
N LEU A 613 11.13 9.53 -17.32
CA LEU A 613 9.80 8.99 -17.05
C LEU A 613 9.88 7.60 -16.43
N THR A 614 8.95 7.29 -15.53
CA THR A 614 8.79 5.97 -14.90
C THR A 614 7.30 5.64 -14.78
N GLY A 615 6.99 4.39 -14.44
CA GLY A 615 5.63 3.85 -14.48
C GLY A 615 4.59 4.66 -13.70
N GLY A 616 3.47 4.92 -14.37
CA GLY A 616 2.28 5.54 -13.79
C GLY A 616 2.25 7.07 -13.89
N CYS A 617 1.26 7.65 -13.24
CA CYS A 617 0.91 9.06 -13.22
C CYS A 617 0.88 9.61 -11.79
N ARG A 618 1.04 10.92 -11.72
CA ARG A 618 0.83 11.76 -10.54
C ARG A 618 -0.12 12.91 -10.85
N VAL A 619 -0.78 13.44 -9.84
CA VAL A 619 -1.60 14.64 -9.97
C VAL A 619 -0.68 15.84 -10.22
N LYS A 620 -0.87 16.50 -11.35
CA LYS A 620 -0.17 17.74 -11.74
C LYS A 620 -0.87 18.96 -11.16
N SER A 621 -2.20 18.99 -11.19
CA SER A 621 -2.97 20.08 -10.60
C SER A 621 -4.39 19.67 -10.26
N THR A 622 -4.98 20.38 -9.30
CA THR A 622 -6.41 20.35 -9.02
C THR A 622 -7.01 21.74 -9.24
N LYS A 623 -8.21 21.78 -9.82
CA LYS A 623 -9.01 22.99 -9.97
C LYS A 623 -10.38 22.76 -9.36
N ASP A 624 -10.67 23.50 -8.31
CA ASP A 624 -11.92 23.38 -7.58
C ASP A 624 -12.85 24.53 -7.97
N TYR A 625 -13.96 24.18 -8.61
CA TYR A 625 -15.00 25.08 -9.06
C TYR A 625 -16.22 24.98 -8.17
N SER A 626 -16.80 26.14 -7.90
CA SER A 626 -18.00 26.28 -7.11
C SER A 626 -19.12 26.88 -7.96
N LEU A 627 -20.38 26.67 -7.57
CA LEU A 627 -21.52 26.90 -8.45
C LEU A 627 -21.68 28.38 -8.88
N ASN A 628 -21.27 29.36 -8.06
CA ASN A 628 -21.41 30.78 -8.41
C ASN A 628 -20.08 31.51 -8.63
N ASN A 629 -18.95 30.80 -8.64
CA ASN A 629 -17.64 31.39 -8.92
C ASN A 629 -17.03 30.75 -10.17
N PRO A 630 -16.93 31.48 -11.29
CA PRO A 630 -16.28 30.96 -12.48
C PRO A 630 -14.76 30.81 -12.33
N THR A 631 -14.15 31.45 -11.31
CA THR A 631 -12.72 31.36 -11.04
C THR A 631 -12.43 30.19 -10.10
N PRO A 632 -11.73 29.14 -10.55
CA PRO A 632 -11.42 28.01 -9.71
C PRO A 632 -10.36 28.34 -8.65
N VAL A 633 -10.39 27.61 -7.54
CA VAL A 633 -9.23 27.51 -6.65
C VAL A 633 -8.26 26.50 -7.27
N THR A 634 -7.15 26.99 -7.81
CA THR A 634 -6.13 26.16 -8.45
C THR A 634 -4.99 25.83 -7.49
N LYS A 635 -4.59 24.56 -7.45
CA LYS A 635 -3.35 24.07 -6.84
C LYS A 635 -2.53 23.31 -7.89
N LYS A 636 -1.27 23.68 -8.06
CA LYS A 636 -0.29 22.91 -8.87
C LYS A 636 0.70 22.22 -7.96
N TYR A 637 0.99 20.97 -8.27
CA TYR A 637 1.89 20.12 -7.52
C TYR A 637 3.18 19.98 -8.31
N TYR A 638 4.23 20.62 -7.83
CA TYR A 638 5.57 20.49 -8.38
C TYR A 638 6.33 19.51 -7.49
N TYR A 639 6.70 18.37 -8.05
CA TYR A 639 7.42 17.33 -7.32
C TYR A 639 8.92 17.63 -7.24
N ALA A 640 9.24 18.87 -6.85
CA ALA A 640 10.55 19.49 -6.83
C ALA A 640 10.60 20.49 -5.68
N LYS A 641 11.76 21.10 -5.44
CA LYS A 641 11.91 22.27 -4.56
C LYS A 641 11.60 23.56 -5.32
N PHE A 642 11.20 24.62 -4.61
CA PHE A 642 10.86 25.89 -5.25
C PHE A 642 12.06 26.59 -5.89
N ASP A 643 13.28 26.38 -5.39
CA ASP A 643 14.51 26.93 -5.96
C ASP A 643 14.80 26.42 -7.38
N ASN A 644 14.36 25.21 -7.71
CA ASN A 644 14.41 24.65 -9.05
C ASN A 644 13.27 23.66 -9.33
N LEU A 645 12.14 24.20 -9.79
CA LEU A 645 10.93 23.43 -10.10
C LEU A 645 11.08 22.44 -11.28
N ASN A 646 12.18 22.52 -12.06
CA ASN A 646 12.40 21.69 -13.24
C ASN A 646 13.15 20.39 -12.93
N ILE A 647 13.68 20.21 -11.72
CA ILE A 647 14.41 19.01 -11.31
C ILE A 647 13.50 18.18 -10.42
N SER A 648 13.10 17.00 -10.89
CA SER A 648 12.28 16.08 -10.12
C SER A 648 13.01 15.62 -8.85
N SER A 649 12.27 15.58 -7.76
CA SER A 649 12.69 14.99 -6.48
C SER A 649 12.31 13.50 -6.36
N GLY A 650 11.78 12.91 -7.44
CA GLY A 650 11.44 11.51 -7.50
C GLY A 650 12.67 10.65 -7.29
N ASP A 651 12.57 9.67 -6.40
CA ASP A 651 13.55 8.61 -6.24
C ASP A 651 12.99 7.32 -6.85
N ASN A 652 13.76 6.71 -7.75
CA ASN A 652 13.33 5.52 -8.47
C ASN A 652 13.59 4.27 -7.62
N PHE A 653 12.52 3.69 -7.08
CA PHE A 653 12.60 2.54 -6.20
C PHE A 653 12.67 1.22 -6.96
N GLN A 654 12.02 1.13 -8.12
CA GLN A 654 11.97 -0.09 -8.93
C GLN A 654 12.43 0.14 -10.37
N VAL A 655 13.43 -0.64 -10.78
CA VAL A 655 13.83 -0.78 -12.18
C VAL A 655 13.35 -2.15 -12.68
N PRO A 656 12.55 -2.21 -13.76
CA PRO A 656 12.15 -3.48 -14.36
C PRO A 656 13.36 -4.34 -14.71
N TYR A 657 13.31 -5.62 -14.37
CA TYR A 657 14.38 -6.58 -14.63
C TYR A 657 13.81 -7.82 -15.30
N TYR A 658 14.30 -8.19 -16.48
CA TYR A 658 13.62 -9.15 -17.36
C TYR A 658 14.35 -10.49 -17.53
N ILE A 659 15.60 -10.58 -17.07
CA ILE A 659 16.44 -11.77 -17.31
C ILE A 659 16.37 -12.72 -16.13
N ASN A 660 16.24 -14.01 -16.42
CA ASN A 660 16.50 -15.09 -15.47
C ASN A 660 17.36 -16.17 -16.14
N TYR A 661 17.81 -17.16 -15.39
CA TYR A 661 18.56 -18.30 -15.89
C TYR A 661 17.82 -19.60 -15.55
N SER A 662 17.89 -20.58 -16.44
CA SER A 662 17.29 -21.90 -16.25
C SER A 662 18.35 -22.96 -16.51
N ASP A 663 18.49 -23.91 -15.58
CA ASP A 663 19.40 -25.04 -15.72
C ASP A 663 18.60 -26.30 -16.04
N HIS A 664 19.04 -27.06 -17.03
CA HIS A 664 18.39 -28.32 -17.40
C HIS A 664 19.41 -29.34 -17.87
N VAL A 665 18.97 -30.60 -17.94
CA VAL A 665 19.81 -31.69 -18.43
C VAL A 665 19.89 -31.68 -19.95
N SER A 666 21.11 -31.71 -20.46
CA SER A 666 21.40 -32.13 -21.83
C SER A 666 21.97 -33.55 -21.81
N TYR A 667 21.47 -34.41 -22.70
CA TYR A 667 21.92 -35.80 -22.82
C TYR A 667 22.99 -35.91 -23.91
N ALA A 668 24.15 -36.45 -23.55
CA ALA A 668 25.35 -36.43 -24.37
C ALA A 668 25.50 -37.67 -25.29
N ASP A 669 24.82 -38.79 -25.03
CA ASP A 669 24.91 -40.02 -25.83
C ASP A 669 23.80 -41.05 -25.55
N ALA A 670 23.80 -42.17 -26.29
CA ALA A 670 22.92 -43.33 -26.09
C ALA A 670 23.17 -44.10 -24.77
N ASN A 671 24.21 -43.73 -24.01
CA ASN A 671 24.54 -44.32 -22.70
C ASN A 671 24.01 -43.49 -21.52
N ASN A 672 23.18 -42.47 -21.80
CA ASN A 672 22.50 -41.65 -20.81
C ASN A 672 23.44 -40.77 -19.95
N ASN A 673 24.64 -40.46 -20.45
CA ASN A 673 25.52 -39.49 -19.80
C ASN A 673 24.89 -38.09 -19.90
N SER A 674 24.58 -37.48 -18.76
CA SER A 674 23.94 -36.16 -18.68
C SER A 674 24.91 -35.08 -18.20
N CYS A 675 24.70 -33.86 -18.68
CA CYS A 675 25.33 -32.65 -18.16
C CYS A 675 24.26 -31.59 -17.91
N THR A 676 24.46 -30.78 -16.87
CA THR A 676 23.64 -29.58 -16.63
C THR A 676 24.12 -28.49 -17.58
N VAL A 677 23.21 -27.93 -18.35
CA VAL A 677 23.44 -26.78 -19.23
C VAL A 677 22.52 -25.64 -18.84
N THR A 678 22.92 -24.41 -19.13
CA THR A 678 22.23 -23.19 -18.71
C THR A 678 21.68 -22.42 -19.91
N ASP A 679 20.41 -22.02 -19.82
CA ASP A 679 19.79 -21.05 -20.71
C ASP A 679 19.56 -19.72 -20.00
N ALA A 680 19.89 -18.61 -20.67
CA ALA A 680 19.34 -17.31 -20.29
C ALA A 680 17.91 -17.21 -20.82
N VAL A 681 17.01 -16.67 -20.00
CA VAL A 681 15.58 -16.49 -20.29
C VAL A 681 15.22 -15.02 -20.16
N LEU A 682 14.80 -14.41 -21.26
CA LEU A 682 14.23 -13.07 -21.31
C LEU A 682 12.71 -13.15 -21.18
N ASN A 683 12.18 -12.54 -20.13
CA ASN A 683 10.76 -12.50 -19.82
C ASN A 683 10.11 -11.25 -20.41
N SER A 684 8.81 -11.33 -20.72
CA SER A 684 8.01 -10.18 -21.15
C SER A 684 7.71 -9.20 -20.02
N SER A 685 7.77 -9.66 -18.78
CA SER A 685 7.43 -8.91 -17.58
C SER A 685 8.62 -8.92 -16.63
N SER A 686 8.71 -7.89 -15.79
CA SER A 686 9.77 -7.83 -14.77
C SER A 686 9.65 -9.04 -13.84
N VAL A 687 10.75 -9.76 -13.61
CA VAL A 687 10.80 -10.85 -12.63
C VAL A 687 10.95 -10.34 -11.19
N SER A 688 11.26 -9.05 -11.01
CA SER A 688 11.24 -8.45 -9.66
C SER A 688 9.82 -8.49 -9.06
N SER A 689 9.71 -8.89 -7.79
CA SER A 689 8.43 -8.93 -7.08
C SER A 689 7.72 -7.57 -7.09
N LEU A 690 6.53 -7.52 -7.68
CA LEU A 690 5.69 -6.32 -7.76
C LEU A 690 4.88 -6.08 -6.48
N PHE A 691 4.74 -7.08 -5.61
CA PHE A 691 3.86 -7.02 -4.43
C PHE A 691 4.50 -6.37 -3.20
N GLU A 692 5.80 -6.10 -3.24
CA GLU A 692 6.56 -5.81 -2.02
C GLU A 692 6.73 -4.33 -1.71
N MET A 693 6.58 -3.44 -2.70
CA MET A 693 6.72 -2.00 -2.49
C MET A 693 5.66 -1.24 -3.29
N GLY A 694 4.99 -0.29 -2.64
CA GLY A 694 3.80 0.39 -3.16
C GLY A 694 4.01 1.12 -4.49
N SER A 695 4.49 2.35 -4.46
CA SER A 695 4.69 3.17 -5.67
C SER A 695 6.08 2.90 -6.27
N ASN A 696 6.22 2.94 -7.59
CA ASN A 696 7.51 2.79 -8.28
C ASN A 696 8.45 4.00 -8.03
N VAL A 697 7.87 5.15 -7.69
CA VAL A 697 8.56 6.40 -7.38
C VAL A 697 7.99 7.02 -6.12
N TYR A 698 8.87 7.62 -5.32
CA TYR A 698 8.50 8.42 -4.17
C TYR A 698 9.17 9.79 -4.25
N TYR A 699 8.44 10.85 -3.88
CA TYR A 699 8.91 12.22 -4.02
C TYR A 699 9.37 12.78 -2.68
N LYS A 700 10.65 13.15 -2.61
CA LYS A 700 11.23 13.71 -1.37
C LYS A 700 10.71 15.11 -1.09
N TYR A 701 10.53 15.92 -2.14
CA TYR A 701 10.13 17.32 -2.03
C TYR A 701 8.92 17.59 -2.92
N VAL A 702 7.93 18.28 -2.36
CA VAL A 702 6.77 18.73 -3.13
C VAL A 702 6.47 20.18 -2.80
N THR A 703 6.53 21.03 -3.81
CA THR A 703 6.08 22.41 -3.75
C THR A 703 4.65 22.51 -4.30
N VAL A 704 3.74 23.02 -3.49
CA VAL A 704 2.33 23.22 -3.85
C VAL A 704 2.08 24.70 -4.06
N SER A 705 1.61 25.09 -5.24
CA SER A 705 1.23 26.48 -5.50
C SER A 705 -0.13 26.81 -4.87
N SER A 706 -0.25 28.04 -4.37
CA SER A 706 -1.56 28.64 -4.09
C SER A 706 -1.91 29.61 -5.23
N GLY A 707 -2.76 29.17 -6.17
CA GLY A 707 -3.04 29.88 -7.43
C GLY A 707 -2.22 29.35 -8.61
N ASP A 708 -2.47 29.91 -9.80
CA ASP A 708 -1.91 29.43 -11.06
C ASP A 708 -0.43 29.80 -11.24
N ALA A 709 -0.03 30.96 -10.73
CA ALA A 709 1.32 31.49 -10.79
C ALA A 709 1.85 31.85 -9.39
N PHE A 710 1.54 30.98 -8.40
CA PHE A 710 1.89 31.17 -7.00
C PHE A 710 1.32 32.47 -6.42
N ASP A 711 0.14 32.87 -6.90
CA ASP A 711 -0.46 34.19 -6.68
C ASP A 711 -0.65 34.51 -5.19
N ASN A 712 -0.90 33.49 -4.37
CA ASN A 712 -1.04 33.62 -2.92
C ASN A 712 0.14 33.00 -2.15
N GLY A 713 1.23 32.66 -2.84
CA GLY A 713 2.39 31.97 -2.28
C GLY A 713 2.40 30.47 -2.54
N TYR A 714 3.13 29.73 -1.71
CA TYR A 714 3.36 28.29 -1.88
C TYR A 714 3.67 27.58 -0.56
N GLU A 715 3.54 26.26 -0.60
CA GLU A 715 3.92 25.36 0.48
C GLU A 715 5.02 24.41 -0.02
N GLU A 716 6.10 24.23 0.73
CA GLU A 716 7.12 23.21 0.46
C GLU A 716 7.06 22.12 1.53
N ASN A 717 6.91 20.88 1.08
CA ASN A 717 6.89 19.70 1.93
C ASN A 717 8.12 18.82 1.68
N GLU A 718 8.74 18.36 2.75
CA GLU A 718 9.85 17.40 2.74
C GLU A 718 9.43 16.11 3.46
N PHE A 719 9.60 14.99 2.77
CA PHE A 719 9.25 13.67 3.27
C PHE A 719 10.50 12.82 3.52
N MET A 720 10.38 11.90 4.48
CA MET A 720 11.41 10.89 4.70
C MET A 720 11.38 9.85 3.57
N ILE A 721 12.56 9.55 3.04
CA ILE A 721 12.81 8.50 2.05
C ILE A 721 14.01 7.67 2.49
N ASN A 722 13.77 6.38 2.65
CA ASN A 722 14.75 5.33 2.89
C ASN A 722 14.45 4.20 1.91
N LYS A 723 15.39 3.95 1.00
CA LYS A 723 15.25 2.90 0.01
C LYS A 723 15.45 1.56 0.68
N ASP A 724 14.49 0.66 0.49
CA ASP A 724 14.71 -0.75 0.82
C ASP A 724 15.85 -1.29 -0.05
N TYR A 725 16.50 -2.34 0.40
CA TYR A 725 17.54 -2.96 -0.41
C TYR A 725 17.40 -4.48 -0.40
N ARG A 726 17.98 -5.06 -1.43
CA ARG A 726 18.20 -6.49 -1.57
C ARG A 726 19.55 -6.83 -0.95
N GLU A 727 19.58 -7.80 -0.04
CA GLU A 727 20.84 -8.28 0.56
C GLU A 727 21.75 -8.87 -0.52
N GLN A 728 23.03 -9.07 -0.20
CA GLN A 728 23.92 -9.77 -1.13
C GLN A 728 23.61 -11.27 -1.16
N ILE A 729 23.92 -11.92 -2.28
CA ILE A 729 23.89 -13.38 -2.38
C ILE A 729 24.79 -13.94 -1.28
N TYR A 730 24.24 -14.83 -0.46
CA TYR A 730 24.95 -15.48 0.64
C TYR A 730 25.72 -16.71 0.16
N LEU A 731 25.14 -17.47 -0.78
CA LEU A 731 25.74 -18.64 -1.42
C LEU A 731 25.35 -18.62 -2.89
N GLY A 732 26.29 -18.95 -3.79
CA GLY A 732 26.07 -18.97 -5.24
C GLY A 732 26.66 -17.75 -5.96
N ASP A 733 26.59 -17.75 -7.29
CA ASP A 733 27.21 -16.74 -8.15
C ASP A 733 26.23 -16.02 -9.09
N ARG A 734 24.93 -16.39 -9.06
CA ARG A 734 23.90 -15.83 -9.94
C ARG A 734 22.93 -14.93 -9.18
N GLU A 735 22.73 -13.72 -9.70
CA GLU A 735 21.74 -12.80 -9.15
C GLU A 735 20.32 -13.22 -9.56
N PHE A 736 19.49 -13.60 -8.59
CA PHE A 736 18.06 -13.88 -8.78
C PHE A 736 17.22 -12.82 -8.07
N ARG A 737 16.27 -12.22 -8.80
CA ARG A 737 15.57 -10.98 -8.37
C ARG A 737 14.17 -11.23 -7.78
N ASN A 738 13.76 -12.49 -7.62
CA ASN A 738 12.47 -12.88 -7.02
C ASN A 738 12.54 -12.92 -5.48
N VAL A 739 13.64 -12.48 -4.89
CA VAL A 739 13.87 -12.45 -3.44
C VAL A 739 13.20 -11.23 -2.82
N PRO A 740 12.55 -11.42 -1.66
CA PRO A 740 12.00 -10.32 -0.93
C PRO A 740 12.99 -9.22 -0.57
N TRP A 741 12.53 -7.97 -0.61
CA TRP A 741 13.34 -6.85 -0.13
C TRP A 741 13.34 -6.79 1.41
N THR A 742 14.45 -6.31 1.97
CA THR A 742 14.53 -5.98 3.40
C THR A 742 13.76 -4.69 3.67
N ASN A 743 12.82 -4.70 4.63
CA ASN A 743 11.84 -3.63 4.89
C ASN A 743 12.39 -2.43 5.71
N LEU A 744 13.44 -1.76 5.22
CA LEU A 744 14.08 -0.62 5.91
C LEU A 744 13.34 0.72 5.79
N GLY A 745 12.50 0.87 4.78
CA GLY A 745 11.74 2.05 4.41
C GLY A 745 10.40 2.18 5.13
N TRP A 746 10.27 1.62 6.33
CA TRP A 746 9.04 1.67 7.15
C TRP A 746 8.57 3.10 7.48
N ASN A 747 9.46 4.09 7.41
CA ASN A 747 9.17 5.52 7.63
C ASN A 747 8.96 6.31 6.34
N ASN A 748 8.96 5.66 5.18
CA ASN A 748 8.72 6.34 3.92
C ASN A 748 7.39 7.10 3.98
N GLY A 749 7.42 8.38 3.60
CA GLY A 749 6.26 9.25 3.58
C GLY A 749 5.93 9.96 4.89
N LYS A 750 6.70 9.75 5.98
CA LYS A 750 6.57 10.60 7.18
C LYS A 750 7.04 12.03 6.85
N LEU A 751 6.23 13.03 7.18
CA LEU A 751 6.45 14.44 6.86
C LEU A 751 7.52 15.04 7.80
N LEU A 752 8.70 15.33 7.28
CA LEU A 752 9.83 15.90 8.03
C LEU A 752 9.70 17.40 8.23
N LYS A 753 9.26 18.11 7.19
CA LYS A 753 9.24 19.56 7.20
C LYS A 753 8.17 20.13 6.28
N THR A 754 7.51 21.19 6.73
CA THR A 754 6.62 22.01 5.92
C THR A 754 6.99 23.47 6.07
N LYS A 755 7.13 24.19 4.95
CA LYS A 755 7.30 25.65 4.93
C LYS A 755 6.15 26.27 4.15
N VAL A 756 5.51 27.29 4.73
CA VAL A 756 4.43 28.05 4.07
C VAL A 756 4.92 29.46 3.81
N PHE A 757 4.89 29.85 2.54
CA PHE A 757 5.28 31.16 2.05
C PHE A 757 4.06 31.92 1.53
N GLU A 758 4.01 33.22 1.83
CA GLU A 758 3.01 34.15 1.32
C GLU A 758 3.66 35.09 0.31
N LYS A 759 2.96 35.39 -0.79
CA LYS A 759 3.44 36.36 -1.78
C LYS A 759 3.23 37.79 -1.29
N GLN A 760 4.28 38.60 -1.34
CA GLN A 760 4.24 40.03 -1.05
C GLN A 760 4.95 40.81 -2.16
N GLY A 761 4.15 41.49 -2.99
CA GLY A 761 4.64 42.14 -4.21
C GLY A 761 5.26 41.12 -5.16
N SER A 762 6.55 41.29 -5.48
CA SER A 762 7.34 40.37 -6.32
C SER A 762 8.12 39.32 -5.51
N SER A 763 8.02 39.31 -4.18
CA SER A 763 8.79 38.43 -3.29
C SER A 763 7.90 37.45 -2.53
N TYR A 764 8.51 36.41 -1.96
CA TYR A 764 7.84 35.44 -1.10
C TYR A 764 8.42 35.50 0.30
N VAL A 765 7.54 35.56 1.29
CA VAL A 765 7.91 35.71 2.70
C VAL A 765 7.49 34.44 3.45
N LEU A 766 8.41 33.83 4.17
CA LEU A 766 8.13 32.66 5.01
C LEU A 766 7.20 33.08 6.16
N ARG A 767 6.05 32.40 6.28
CA ARG A 767 5.05 32.67 7.33
C ARG A 767 5.01 31.60 8.40
N LYS A 768 5.30 30.36 8.02
CA LYS A 768 5.30 29.23 8.95
C LYS A 768 6.31 28.18 8.53
N GLU A 769 7.02 27.63 9.50
CA GLU A 769 7.87 26.46 9.32
C GLU A 769 7.53 25.44 10.42
N THR A 770 7.17 24.22 10.01
CA THR A 770 6.96 23.08 10.91
C THR A 770 8.05 22.05 10.64
N ILE A 771 8.74 21.58 11.67
CA ILE A 771 9.77 20.54 11.61
C ILE A 771 9.36 19.42 12.54
N ASN A 772 9.32 18.19 12.02
CA ASN A 772 9.01 16.99 12.77
C ASN A 772 10.26 16.11 12.86
N THR A 773 10.57 15.65 14.08
CA THR A 773 11.63 14.66 14.32
C THR A 773 10.99 13.34 14.70
N TYR A 774 11.31 12.29 13.96
CA TYR A 774 10.87 10.93 14.26
C TYR A 774 12.04 10.12 14.81
N LEU A 775 11.78 9.33 15.84
CA LEU A 775 12.74 8.38 16.41
C LEU A 775 12.20 6.95 16.29
N LYS A 776 13.11 5.99 16.48
CA LYS A 776 12.80 4.56 16.54
C LYS A 776 13.44 3.95 17.78
N ASP A 777 12.79 2.92 18.30
CA ASP A 777 13.40 2.05 19.32
C ASP A 777 14.54 1.20 18.71
N THR A 778 15.65 1.06 19.46
CA THR A 778 16.86 0.30 19.06
C THR A 778 16.87 -1.17 19.53
N ASN A 779 16.01 -1.56 20.47
CA ASN A 779 15.96 -2.90 21.05
C ASN A 779 14.86 -3.75 20.40
N ASN A 780 15.01 -4.11 19.12
CA ASN A 780 13.95 -4.82 18.42
C ASN A 780 14.37 -6.12 17.72
N PRO A 781 13.47 -7.12 17.67
CA PRO A 781 13.73 -8.36 16.95
C PRO A 781 13.82 -8.06 15.45
N THR A 782 15.01 -8.28 14.91
CA THR A 782 15.21 -8.40 13.47
C THR A 782 15.14 -9.88 13.16
N LEU A 783 14.16 -10.28 12.35
CA LEU A 783 14.09 -11.64 11.86
C LEU A 783 14.79 -11.71 10.50
N ILE A 784 15.81 -12.57 10.41
CA ILE A 784 16.51 -12.85 9.15
C ILE A 784 15.84 -14.06 8.51
N ASN A 785 15.44 -13.91 7.26
CA ASN A 785 14.82 -14.95 6.43
C ASN A 785 15.66 -15.16 5.17
N PHE A 786 15.36 -16.21 4.40
CA PHE A 786 16.13 -16.55 3.20
C PHE A 786 15.21 -16.98 2.06
N ALA A 787 15.55 -16.55 0.86
CA ALA A 787 15.03 -17.16 -0.36
C ALA A 787 16.11 -18.11 -0.91
N ILE A 788 15.68 -19.31 -1.27
CA ILE A 788 16.56 -20.33 -1.84
C ILE A 788 16.11 -20.57 -3.27
N TYR A 789 17.05 -20.50 -4.20
CA TYR A 789 16.81 -20.77 -5.60
C TYR A 789 17.68 -21.95 -6.05
N ASN A 790 17.01 -22.99 -6.55
CA ASN A 790 17.64 -24.15 -7.17
C ASN A 790 17.05 -24.31 -8.58
N PRO A 791 17.79 -23.92 -9.64
CA PRO A 791 17.28 -23.92 -11.01
C PRO A 791 17.13 -25.32 -11.65
N ALA A 792 17.69 -26.38 -11.04
CA ALA A 792 17.62 -27.76 -11.54
C ALA A 792 16.99 -28.72 -10.50
N PRO A 793 15.71 -28.54 -10.12
CA PRO A 793 15.07 -29.38 -9.12
C PRO A 793 14.98 -30.83 -9.62
N GLY A 794 15.55 -31.78 -8.88
CA GLY A 794 15.44 -33.22 -9.13
C GLY A 794 16.57 -33.89 -9.91
N VAL A 795 17.68 -33.20 -10.21
CA VAL A 795 18.83 -33.80 -10.92
C VAL A 795 20.05 -33.85 -10.00
N PHE A 796 20.13 -34.91 -9.18
CA PHE A 796 21.35 -35.25 -8.46
C PHE A 796 22.19 -36.19 -9.32
N ILE A 797 23.36 -35.73 -9.75
CA ILE A 797 24.29 -36.64 -10.41
C ILE A 797 24.87 -37.53 -9.30
N ASN A 798 24.55 -38.83 -9.32
CA ASN A 798 25.14 -39.85 -8.46
C ASN A 798 26.63 -40.09 -8.76
N ASN A 799 27.44 -39.03 -8.84
CA ASN A 799 28.88 -39.13 -8.76
C ASN A 799 29.25 -39.05 -7.29
N VAL A 800 29.20 -40.20 -6.63
CA VAL A 800 29.83 -40.40 -5.32
C VAL A 800 31.33 -40.16 -5.50
N GLY A 801 31.84 -38.92 -5.34
CA GLY A 801 33.29 -38.71 -5.43
C GLY A 801 33.89 -37.31 -5.50
N ASN A 802 33.20 -36.26 -5.99
CA ASN A 802 33.92 -35.02 -6.33
C ASN A 802 33.98 -33.98 -5.20
N ASP A 803 32.93 -33.80 -4.39
CA ASP A 803 33.00 -32.92 -3.22
C ASP A 803 33.40 -33.72 -1.98
N GLN A 804 34.43 -33.23 -1.29
CA GLN A 804 35.04 -33.90 -0.14
C GLN A 804 34.93 -33.02 1.11
N CYS A 805 34.36 -33.57 2.19
CA CYS A 805 34.28 -32.91 3.48
C CYS A 805 35.40 -33.44 4.39
N TYR A 806 36.29 -32.55 4.85
CA TYR A 806 37.36 -32.90 5.79
C TYR A 806 36.87 -32.79 7.24
N CYS A 807 36.99 -33.87 8.00
CA CYS A 807 36.48 -33.96 9.35
C CYS A 807 37.48 -33.37 10.37
N SER A 808 37.22 -32.16 10.82
CA SER A 808 37.96 -31.52 11.91
C SER A 808 37.44 -31.96 13.28
N ALA A 809 38.24 -31.76 14.34
CA ALA A 809 37.80 -31.99 15.72
C ALA A 809 36.53 -31.21 16.10
N ASN A 810 36.27 -30.09 15.43
CA ASN A 810 35.09 -29.26 15.68
C ASN A 810 33.83 -29.80 15.01
N ASN A 811 33.97 -30.48 13.85
CA ASN A 811 32.83 -30.91 13.03
C ASN A 811 32.37 -32.34 13.33
N ILE A 812 33.24 -33.18 13.92
CA ILE A 812 32.90 -34.58 14.25
C ILE A 812 31.89 -34.74 15.38
N SER A 813 31.64 -33.69 16.15
CA SER A 813 30.61 -33.64 17.20
C SER A 813 29.53 -32.58 16.93
N LYS A 814 29.57 -31.93 15.75
CA LYS A 814 28.67 -30.82 15.42
C LYS A 814 27.36 -31.38 14.85
N SER A 815 26.26 -30.99 15.46
CA SER A 815 24.91 -31.27 14.97
C SER A 815 24.00 -30.08 15.24
N TYR A 816 23.05 -29.83 14.36
CA TYR A 816 22.11 -28.73 14.48
C TYR A 816 20.78 -29.26 15.03
N PRO A 817 20.41 -28.94 16.28
CA PRO A 817 19.16 -29.40 16.85
C PRO A 817 17.98 -28.69 16.20
N VAL A 818 17.04 -29.48 15.68
CA VAL A 818 15.73 -29.02 15.20
C VAL A 818 14.67 -29.62 16.09
N LYS A 819 13.75 -28.79 16.56
CA LYS A 819 12.59 -29.23 17.34
C LYS A 819 11.31 -28.90 16.59
N TYR A 820 10.44 -29.89 16.45
CA TYR A 820 9.12 -29.76 15.87
C TYR A 820 8.15 -30.70 16.56
N CYS A 821 6.87 -30.63 16.23
CA CYS A 821 5.86 -31.47 16.85
C CYS A 821 5.21 -32.35 15.80
N SER A 822 5.39 -33.67 15.86
CA SER A 822 5.03 -34.57 14.76
C SER A 822 3.53 -34.89 14.63
N VAL A 823 2.66 -34.09 15.25
CA VAL A 823 1.22 -34.33 15.28
C VAL A 823 0.54 -33.11 14.69
N SER A 824 -0.40 -33.32 13.77
CA SER A 824 -1.22 -32.26 13.21
C SER A 824 -2.22 -31.74 14.26
N HIS A 825 -1.88 -30.64 14.91
CA HIS A 825 -2.71 -29.88 15.85
C HIS A 825 -2.16 -28.45 15.97
N PHE A 826 -2.81 -27.61 16.76
CA PHE A 826 -2.42 -26.23 16.99
C PHE A 826 -1.06 -26.10 17.71
N HIS A 827 -0.04 -25.58 17.04
CA HIS A 827 1.27 -25.36 17.65
C HIS A 827 1.35 -24.02 18.36
N GLN A 828 1.19 -24.06 19.68
CA GLN A 828 1.76 -23.08 20.58
C GLN A 828 3.06 -23.63 21.14
N LYS A 829 4.16 -22.89 21.05
CA LYS A 829 5.45 -23.32 21.59
C LYS A 829 5.77 -22.58 22.89
N ASP A 830 6.37 -23.28 23.86
CA ASP A 830 6.98 -22.65 25.02
C ASP A 830 8.29 -21.92 24.64
N ALA A 831 8.91 -21.24 25.59
CA ALA A 831 10.21 -20.58 25.38
C ALA A 831 11.35 -21.52 24.96
N ASN A 832 11.17 -22.85 25.08
CA ASN A 832 12.13 -23.87 24.70
C ASN A 832 11.82 -24.51 23.34
N GLY A 833 10.83 -23.97 22.62
CA GLY A 833 10.37 -24.45 21.31
C GLY A 833 9.47 -25.68 21.35
N ASN A 834 9.01 -26.12 22.53
CA ASN A 834 8.16 -27.31 22.67
C ASN A 834 6.69 -26.93 22.46
N CYS A 835 5.98 -27.64 21.60
CA CYS A 835 4.53 -27.55 21.48
C CYS A 835 3.84 -27.94 22.80
N ILE A 836 2.94 -27.08 23.28
CA ILE A 836 2.26 -27.20 24.58
C ILE A 836 0.82 -27.68 24.48
N ALA A 837 0.32 -27.96 23.28
CA ALA A 837 -1.05 -28.39 23.09
C ALA A 837 -1.32 -29.81 23.63
N SER A 838 -2.57 -30.07 24.01
CA SER A 838 -2.98 -31.39 24.50
C SER A 838 -2.78 -32.46 23.42
N GLY A 839 -1.97 -33.47 23.70
CA GLY A 839 -1.60 -34.51 22.72
C GLY A 839 -0.39 -34.17 21.85
N ALA A 840 0.31 -33.07 22.13
CA ALA A 840 1.55 -32.72 21.43
C ALA A 840 2.62 -33.80 21.57
N ASN A 841 3.27 -34.16 20.45
CA ASN A 841 4.44 -35.02 20.43
C ASN A 841 5.66 -34.23 19.95
N ASN A 842 6.40 -33.66 20.90
CA ASN A 842 7.61 -32.90 20.60
C ASN A 842 8.74 -33.85 20.17
N VAL A 843 9.13 -33.75 18.90
CA VAL A 843 10.24 -34.49 18.32
C VAL A 843 11.44 -33.55 18.23
N SER A 844 12.55 -33.99 18.81
CA SER A 844 13.85 -33.35 18.62
C SER A 844 14.67 -34.20 17.66
N TYR A 845 15.02 -33.63 16.51
CA TYR A 845 15.89 -34.25 15.52
C TYR A 845 17.15 -33.41 15.38
N ASN A 846 18.32 -34.01 15.53
CA ASN A 846 19.57 -33.33 15.27
C ASN A 846 19.96 -33.58 13.81
N ILE A 847 20.23 -32.53 13.05
CA ILE A 847 20.85 -32.64 11.73
C ILE A 847 22.36 -32.79 11.96
N PRO A 848 22.94 -33.99 11.81
CA PRO A 848 24.37 -34.17 12.00
C PRO A 848 25.15 -33.47 10.88
N ASN A 849 26.28 -32.85 11.21
CA ASN A 849 27.27 -32.51 10.20
C ASN A 849 27.67 -33.78 9.42
N PRO A 850 28.01 -33.73 8.12
CA PRO A 850 28.51 -34.89 7.38
C PRO A 850 29.60 -35.68 8.13
N CYS A 851 30.46 -34.98 8.89
CA CYS A 851 31.54 -35.55 9.68
C CYS A 851 31.13 -36.05 11.08
N PHE A 852 29.88 -35.90 11.48
CA PHE A 852 29.41 -36.29 12.82
C PHE A 852 29.66 -37.79 13.07
N GLY A 853 30.30 -38.10 14.20
CA GLY A 853 30.70 -39.45 14.57
C GLY A 853 31.84 -40.05 13.74
N LYS A 854 32.50 -39.27 12.87
CA LYS A 854 33.71 -39.68 12.13
C LYS A 854 34.97 -39.37 12.93
N THR A 855 36.10 -39.93 12.50
CA THR A 855 37.40 -39.69 13.15
C THR A 855 37.97 -38.36 12.65
N ALA A 856 38.49 -37.52 13.56
CA ALA A 856 39.17 -36.30 13.14
C ALA A 856 40.35 -36.64 12.20
N GLY A 857 40.42 -35.97 11.05
CA GLY A 857 41.39 -36.23 9.98
C GLY A 857 40.87 -37.09 8.83
N THR A 858 39.67 -37.66 8.92
CA THR A 858 39.07 -38.40 7.79
C THR A 858 38.44 -37.47 6.78
N THR A 859 38.45 -37.87 5.51
CA THR A 859 37.71 -37.20 4.44
C THR A 859 36.56 -38.08 3.98
N ILE A 860 35.37 -37.50 3.84
CA ILE A 860 34.17 -38.20 3.39
C ILE A 860 33.66 -37.60 2.07
N GLY A 861 33.17 -38.46 1.18
CA GLY A 861 32.47 -38.03 -0.04
C GLY A 861 31.06 -37.57 0.30
N ILE A 862 30.64 -36.45 -0.28
CA ILE A 862 29.32 -35.87 -0.13
C ILE A 862 28.68 -35.67 -1.52
N PRO A 863 27.33 -35.70 -1.64
CA PRO A 863 26.64 -35.42 -2.90
C PRO A 863 26.95 -34.02 -3.43
N THR A 864 27.24 -33.91 -4.72
CA THR A 864 27.49 -32.62 -5.38
C THR A 864 26.17 -31.96 -5.76
N ILE A 865 25.90 -30.78 -5.20
CA ILE A 865 24.85 -29.87 -5.69
C ILE A 865 25.49 -28.96 -6.74
N THR A 866 25.06 -29.11 -7.99
CA THR A 866 25.65 -28.38 -9.13
C THR A 866 25.36 -26.88 -9.06
N HIS A 867 24.15 -26.48 -8.66
CA HIS A 867 23.74 -25.06 -8.54
C HIS A 867 22.77 -24.85 -7.35
N LEU A 868 23.10 -23.92 -6.46
CA LEU A 868 22.27 -23.51 -5.31
C LEU A 868 22.59 -22.06 -4.98
N ASP A 869 21.62 -21.16 -5.18
CA ASP A 869 21.74 -19.76 -4.82
C ASP A 869 20.88 -19.47 -3.59
N ILE A 870 21.44 -18.78 -2.59
CA ILE A 870 20.73 -18.39 -1.36
C ILE A 870 20.93 -16.90 -1.14
N MET A 871 19.83 -16.21 -0.83
CA MET A 871 19.86 -14.78 -0.58
C MET A 871 19.03 -14.43 0.66
N PRO A 872 19.59 -13.68 1.63
CA PRO A 872 18.85 -13.26 2.81
C PRO A 872 17.86 -12.14 2.51
N TYR A 873 16.88 -11.97 3.40
CA TYR A 873 16.11 -10.74 3.54
C TYR A 873 15.68 -10.59 5.00
N LYS A 874 15.44 -9.35 5.46
CA LYS A 874 15.11 -9.08 6.86
C LYS A 874 13.70 -8.53 7.00
N TYR A 875 13.00 -9.03 8.02
CA TYR A 875 11.85 -8.36 8.61
C TYR A 875 12.27 -7.66 9.87
N ILE A 876 12.35 -6.34 9.78
CA ILE A 876 12.70 -5.44 10.86
C ILE A 876 11.41 -4.88 11.44
N SER A 877 11.22 -5.08 12.73
CA SER A 877 10.09 -4.55 13.48
C SER A 877 10.56 -3.35 14.28
N TYR A 878 9.97 -2.17 14.11
CA TYR A 878 10.31 -1.00 14.92
C TYR A 878 9.07 -0.39 15.55
N PHE A 879 9.24 0.13 16.76
CA PHE A 879 8.36 1.18 17.25
C PHE A 879 8.89 2.54 16.78
N VAL A 880 8.02 3.28 16.11
CA VAL A 880 8.34 4.50 15.39
C VAL A 880 7.41 5.57 15.85
N TYR A 881 7.97 6.69 16.29
CA TYR A 881 7.15 7.72 16.91
C TYR A 881 7.68 9.11 16.60
N LEU A 882 6.75 10.06 16.55
CA LEU A 882 7.07 11.49 16.50
C LEU A 882 7.66 11.88 17.86
N SER A 883 8.94 12.26 17.89
CA SER A 883 9.65 12.63 19.12
C SER A 883 9.54 14.12 19.43
N ASN A 884 9.58 14.98 18.42
CA ASN A 884 9.33 16.40 18.60
C ASN A 884 8.71 17.04 17.36
N THR A 885 7.98 18.13 17.58
CA THR A 885 7.53 19.06 16.55
C THR A 885 7.96 20.46 16.96
N THR A 886 8.70 21.14 16.09
CA THR A 886 9.04 22.57 16.22
C THR A 886 8.22 23.35 15.20
N THR A 887 7.45 24.33 15.66
CA THR A 887 6.70 25.26 14.81
C THR A 887 7.22 26.66 14.99
N ASN A 888 7.70 27.29 13.93
CA ASN A 888 8.09 28.69 13.87
C ASN A 888 7.01 29.47 13.10
N GLU A 889 6.37 30.43 13.75
CA GLU A 889 5.43 31.35 13.11
C GLU A 889 6.03 32.73 13.01
N TYR A 890 6.06 33.28 11.80
CA TYR A 890 6.74 34.54 11.50
C TYR A 890 5.75 35.69 11.36
N ASP A 891 6.22 36.89 11.69
CA ASP A 891 5.47 38.11 11.47
C ASP A 891 5.25 38.37 9.96
N LYS A 892 4.53 39.45 9.63
CA LYS A 892 4.23 39.80 8.23
C LYS A 892 5.49 40.04 7.39
N ASN A 893 6.63 40.37 7.99
CA ASN A 893 7.88 40.62 7.28
C ASN A 893 8.74 39.36 7.19
N GLY A 894 8.29 38.21 7.71
CA GLY A 894 9.06 36.98 7.76
C GLY A 894 10.16 37.02 8.82
N ALA A 895 10.06 37.92 9.79
CA ALA A 895 11.01 38.09 10.88
C ALA A 895 10.39 37.65 12.22
N ASN A 896 11.20 37.67 13.28
CA ASN A 896 10.77 37.50 14.68
C ASN A 896 9.90 36.25 14.92
N PRO A 897 10.44 35.03 14.73
CA PRO A 897 9.65 33.83 14.90
C PRO A 897 9.15 33.68 16.34
N PHE A 898 7.87 33.35 16.48
CA PHE A 898 7.31 32.72 17.67
C PHE A 898 7.49 31.21 17.52
N THR A 899 8.31 30.61 18.38
CA THR A 899 8.68 29.19 18.29
C THR A 899 7.96 28.39 19.37
N THR A 900 7.18 27.41 18.93
CA THR A 900 6.57 26.39 19.77
C THR A 900 7.30 25.07 19.57
N VAL A 901 7.86 24.51 20.63
CA VAL A 901 8.44 23.16 20.62
C VAL A 901 7.56 22.24 21.45
N VAL A 902 7.06 21.18 20.83
CA VAL A 902 6.36 20.08 21.51
C VAL A 902 7.24 18.84 21.46
N ASN A 903 7.66 18.34 22.62
CA ASN A 903 8.33 17.05 22.74
C ASN A 903 7.34 15.98 23.17
N TYR A 904 7.47 14.79 22.61
CA TYR A 904 6.62 13.64 22.86
C TYR A 904 7.49 12.47 23.36
N ASN A 905 7.11 11.89 24.49
CA ASN A 905 7.86 10.82 25.16
C ASN A 905 7.03 9.55 25.22
N TYR A 906 7.65 8.43 24.85
CA TYR A 906 7.04 7.11 24.78
C TYR A 906 7.90 6.13 25.59
N THR A 907 7.85 6.26 26.92
CA THR A 907 8.70 5.52 27.87
C THR A 907 7.99 4.34 28.52
N GLY A 908 6.85 3.93 27.95
CA GLY A 908 6.05 2.81 28.43
C GLY A 908 6.82 1.50 28.36
N THR A 909 6.78 0.70 29.43
CA THR A 909 7.54 -0.58 29.48
C THR A 909 6.81 -1.71 28.75
N ASN A 910 5.47 -1.67 28.68
CA ASN A 910 4.63 -2.75 28.14
C ASN A 910 3.53 -2.23 27.23
N HIS A 911 3.70 -1.04 26.66
CA HIS A 911 2.77 -0.42 25.74
C HIS A 911 3.46 0.65 24.89
N PHE A 912 2.84 1.04 23.78
CA PHE A 912 3.39 1.98 22.81
C PHE A 912 2.69 3.35 22.82
N GLN A 913 1.81 3.61 23.79
CA GLN A 913 1.12 4.90 23.94
C GLN A 913 2.03 6.04 24.42
N LEU A 914 1.64 7.28 24.13
CA LEU A 914 2.33 8.51 24.55
C LEU A 914 2.32 8.66 26.08
N THR A 915 3.48 8.57 26.72
CA THR A 915 3.61 8.67 28.19
C THR A 915 3.72 10.10 28.72
N SER A 916 4.31 11.02 27.96
CA SER A 916 4.23 12.45 28.28
C SER A 916 4.42 13.33 27.05
N GLN A 917 3.93 14.56 27.13
CA GLN A 917 4.24 15.60 26.16
C GLN A 917 4.60 16.89 26.90
N SER A 918 5.61 17.61 26.41
CA SER A 918 5.99 18.93 26.95
C SER A 918 5.91 19.97 25.86
N SER A 919 5.32 21.13 26.14
CA SER A 919 5.29 22.28 25.25
C SER A 919 6.06 23.46 25.83
N THR A 920 6.84 24.13 24.99
CA THR A 920 7.55 25.36 25.32
C THR A 920 7.33 26.39 24.22
N ASN A 921 6.90 27.59 24.60
CA ASN A 921 6.72 28.72 23.70
C ASN A 921 7.80 29.75 23.95
N SER A 922 8.58 30.10 22.93
CA SER A 922 9.67 31.07 23.05
C SER A 922 9.61 32.13 21.95
N THR A 923 9.93 33.36 22.32
CA THR A 923 10.39 34.39 21.39
C THR A 923 11.91 34.44 21.50
N THR A 924 12.60 34.66 20.38
CA THR A 924 14.07 34.63 20.23
C THR A 924 14.86 34.91 21.51
N GLY A 925 15.41 33.86 22.14
CA GLY A 925 16.40 33.94 23.22
C GLY A 925 15.91 33.83 24.66
N ALA A 926 14.59 33.80 24.93
CA ALA A 926 14.05 33.60 26.28
C ALA A 926 13.50 32.18 26.45
N ALA A 927 13.92 31.46 27.50
CA ALA A 927 13.34 30.16 27.85
C ALA A 927 11.88 30.35 28.28
N GLY A 928 10.94 29.90 27.44
CA GLY A 928 9.52 29.88 27.74
C GLY A 928 9.19 29.01 28.95
N GLU A 929 8.05 29.25 29.57
CA GLU A 929 7.54 28.34 30.60
C GLU A 929 7.17 26.99 29.96
N ILE A 930 7.73 25.91 30.49
CA ILE A 930 7.45 24.54 30.05
C ILE A 930 6.16 24.07 30.71
N THR A 931 5.20 23.60 29.91
CA THR A 931 4.04 22.84 30.39
C THR A 931 4.20 21.38 29.98
N GLU A 932 4.15 20.45 30.92
CA GLU A 932 4.24 19.00 30.64
C GLU A 932 2.94 18.30 31.08
N THR A 933 2.40 17.45 30.20
CA THR A 933 1.31 16.53 30.54
C THR A 933 1.85 15.10 30.53
N LYS A 934 1.64 14.37 31.62
CA LYS A 934 1.97 12.94 31.78
C LYS A 934 0.70 12.10 31.75
N TYR A 935 0.79 10.94 31.12
CA TYR A 935 -0.30 10.00 30.94
C TYR A 935 0.12 8.64 31.51
N PHE A 936 -0.75 8.03 32.30
CA PHE A 936 -0.56 6.67 32.81
C PHE A 936 -1.72 5.79 32.38
N TYR A 937 -1.39 4.66 31.78
CA TYR A 937 -2.30 3.71 31.17
C TYR A 937 -2.42 2.44 32.03
N PRO A 938 -3.40 1.56 31.80
CA PRO A 938 -3.57 0.34 32.60
C PRO A 938 -2.32 -0.56 32.73
N PRO A 939 -1.42 -0.66 31.73
CA PRO A 939 -0.17 -1.40 31.88
C PRO A 939 0.87 -0.77 32.83
N ASP A 940 0.72 0.50 33.20
CA ASP A 940 1.68 1.24 34.03
C ASP A 940 1.63 0.86 35.51
N THR A 941 2.80 0.74 36.13
CA THR A 941 2.94 0.39 37.55
C THR A 941 2.33 1.42 38.50
N GLN A 942 2.29 2.68 38.07
CA GLN A 942 1.80 3.84 38.82
C GLN A 942 0.29 3.75 39.11
N VAL A 943 -0.46 3.06 38.24
CA VAL A 943 -1.90 2.87 38.39
C VAL A 943 -2.26 1.44 38.81
N ALA A 944 -1.31 0.52 38.90
CA ALA A 944 -1.56 -0.91 39.16
C ALA A 944 -2.31 -1.20 40.48
N GLY A 945 -2.21 -0.30 41.47
CA GLY A 945 -2.93 -0.39 42.75
C GLY A 945 -4.40 0.06 42.69
N LEU A 946 -4.86 0.62 41.57
CA LEU A 946 -6.25 1.03 41.40
C LEU A 946 -7.16 -0.19 41.11
N PRO A 947 -8.45 -0.13 41.51
CA PRO A 947 -9.41 -1.20 41.23
C PRO A 947 -9.52 -1.55 39.73
N PHE A 948 -9.65 -2.85 39.44
CA PHE A 948 -10.00 -3.42 38.12
C PHE A 948 -9.00 -3.17 36.97
N ILE A 949 -7.80 -2.68 37.25
CA ILE A 949 -6.74 -2.47 36.24
C ILE A 949 -6.33 -3.78 35.54
N ALA A 950 -6.28 -4.89 36.30
CA ALA A 950 -6.02 -6.22 35.71
C ALA A 950 -7.08 -6.63 34.68
N SER A 951 -8.35 -6.29 34.94
CA SER A 951 -9.47 -6.60 34.06
C SER A 951 -9.46 -5.72 32.80
N LEU A 952 -9.10 -4.44 32.92
CA LEU A 952 -8.88 -3.56 31.75
C LEU A 952 -7.79 -4.11 30.84
N LYS A 953 -6.67 -4.58 31.40
CA LYS A 953 -5.59 -5.23 30.63
C LYS A 953 -6.08 -6.51 29.94
N ALA A 954 -6.81 -7.36 30.64
CA ALA A 954 -7.36 -8.59 30.06
C ALA A 954 -8.31 -8.32 28.87
N ALA A 955 -9.10 -7.24 28.96
CA ALA A 955 -9.99 -6.78 27.91
C ALA A 955 -9.30 -5.98 26.79
N ASN A 956 -7.98 -5.80 26.83
CA ASN A 956 -7.20 -4.92 25.95
C ASN A 956 -7.67 -3.46 25.93
N MET A 957 -8.33 -2.99 26.99
CA MET A 957 -8.76 -1.60 27.16
C MET A 957 -7.61 -0.73 27.68
N VAL A 958 -6.49 -0.70 26.94
CA VAL A 958 -5.22 -0.10 27.34
C VAL A 958 -4.95 1.30 26.75
N GLY A 959 -5.78 1.77 25.82
CA GLY A 959 -5.55 3.01 25.07
C GLY A 959 -6.07 4.29 25.71
N THR A 960 -6.83 4.20 26.81
CA THR A 960 -7.34 5.36 27.55
C THR A 960 -6.51 5.59 28.81
N PRO A 961 -5.99 6.82 29.06
CA PRO A 961 -5.23 7.10 30.27
C PRO A 961 -6.12 7.00 31.51
N ILE A 962 -5.62 6.30 32.53
CA ILE A 962 -6.24 6.13 33.84
C ILE A 962 -5.91 7.31 34.75
N ASN A 963 -4.71 7.86 34.63
CA ASN A 963 -4.27 9.04 35.36
C ASN A 963 -3.57 10.01 34.40
N THR A 964 -3.92 11.30 34.51
CA THR A 964 -3.32 12.39 33.74
C THR A 964 -2.86 13.47 34.69
N GLN A 965 -1.60 13.88 34.57
CA GLN A 965 -1.00 14.92 35.41
C GLN A 965 -0.45 16.05 34.53
N ILE A 966 -0.71 17.29 34.92
CA ILE A 966 -0.20 18.48 34.23
C ILE A 966 0.76 19.19 35.17
N TYR A 967 1.92 19.58 34.66
CA TYR A 967 3.00 20.27 35.34
C TYR A 967 3.32 21.59 34.64
N LYS A 968 3.69 22.60 35.42
CA LYS A 968 4.32 23.83 34.97
C LYS A 968 5.73 23.88 35.54
N GLY A 969 6.74 23.69 34.69
CA GLY A 969 8.08 23.34 35.13
C GLY A 969 8.07 22.05 35.95
N THR A 970 8.59 22.08 37.18
CA THR A 970 8.56 20.94 38.12
C THR A 970 7.31 20.91 39.00
N THR A 971 6.49 21.96 38.97
CA THR A 971 5.32 22.08 39.83
C THR A 971 4.11 21.42 39.19
N LYS A 972 3.54 20.40 39.83
CA LYS A 972 2.25 19.83 39.42
C LYS A 972 1.17 20.90 39.56
N ILE A 973 0.36 21.11 38.53
CA ILE A 973 -0.75 22.08 38.52
C ILE A 973 -2.12 21.42 38.51
N SER A 974 -2.22 20.20 37.96
CA SER A 974 -3.46 19.42 37.97
C SER A 974 -3.19 17.93 37.88
N GLU A 975 -4.10 17.14 38.44
CA GLU A 975 -4.14 15.69 38.28
C GLU A 975 -5.58 15.24 38.18
N GLN A 976 -5.84 14.23 37.35
CA GLN A 976 -7.13 13.55 37.23
C GLN A 976 -6.89 12.04 37.19
N THR A 977 -7.71 11.28 37.93
CA THR A 977 -7.70 9.82 37.96
C THR A 977 -9.11 9.28 37.74
N THR A 978 -9.26 8.31 36.85
CA THR A 978 -10.50 7.56 36.64
C THR A 978 -10.40 6.20 37.32
N VAL A 979 -11.32 5.90 38.23
CA VAL A 979 -11.42 4.59 38.89
C VAL A 979 -12.57 3.82 38.26
N TYR A 980 -12.34 2.57 37.91
CA TYR A 980 -13.32 1.68 37.27
C TYR A 980 -13.97 0.73 38.27
N GLU A 981 -15.08 0.11 37.85
CA GLU A 981 -15.78 -0.96 38.56
C GLU A 981 -16.29 -2.03 37.58
N MET A 982 -16.47 -3.27 38.07
CA MET A 982 -17.34 -4.28 37.45
C MET A 982 -18.50 -4.57 38.38
N SER A 983 -19.73 -4.43 37.89
CA SER A 983 -20.94 -4.72 38.65
C SER A 983 -21.73 -5.86 38.03
N GLY A 984 -22.30 -6.74 38.86
CA GLY A 984 -23.26 -7.74 38.40
C GLY A 984 -24.52 -7.13 37.80
N SER A 985 -24.90 -5.91 38.20
CA SER A 985 -26.05 -5.17 37.65
C SER A 985 -25.86 -4.76 36.19
N THR A 986 -24.61 -4.68 35.73
CA THR A 986 -24.24 -4.34 34.35
C THR A 986 -23.67 -5.54 33.62
N TYR A 987 -24.01 -6.77 34.01
CA TYR A 987 -23.44 -7.99 33.42
C TYR A 987 -21.89 -8.00 33.41
N ASN A 988 -21.28 -7.41 34.44
CA ASN A 988 -19.82 -7.27 34.62
C ASN A 988 -19.13 -6.41 33.56
N LEU A 989 -19.81 -5.41 32.98
CA LEU A 989 -19.16 -4.39 32.15
C LEU A 989 -18.13 -3.59 32.97
N LEU A 990 -16.95 -3.36 32.36
CA LEU A 990 -15.87 -2.51 32.90
C LEU A 990 -16.19 -1.03 32.61
N LEU A 991 -16.71 -0.33 33.62
CA LEU A 991 -17.19 1.05 33.47
C LEU A 991 -16.54 1.99 34.50
N PRO A 992 -16.39 3.28 34.19
CA PRO A 992 -15.97 4.27 35.17
C PRO A 992 -16.89 4.26 36.41
N LYS A 993 -16.33 4.41 37.61
CA LYS A 993 -17.08 4.51 38.87
C LYS A 993 -16.91 5.85 39.53
N ASN A 994 -15.68 6.37 39.56
CA ASN A 994 -15.40 7.69 40.09
C ASN A 994 -14.37 8.41 39.22
N ILE A 995 -14.50 9.73 39.12
CA ILE A 995 -13.44 10.61 38.63
C ILE A 995 -12.96 11.43 39.82
N TYR A 996 -11.67 11.34 40.11
CA TYR A 996 -10.99 12.16 41.09
C TYR A 996 -10.14 13.19 40.36
N ALA A 997 -10.15 14.45 40.79
CA ALA A 997 -9.26 15.46 40.24
C ALA A 997 -8.97 16.54 41.27
N ALA A 998 -7.83 17.22 41.13
CA ALA A 998 -7.51 18.40 41.92
C ALA A 998 -6.58 19.34 41.13
N LYS A 999 -6.53 20.60 41.58
CA LYS A 999 -5.47 21.54 41.23
C LYS A 999 -4.40 21.51 42.31
N PHE A 1000 -3.16 21.88 41.96
CA PHE A 1000 -2.01 21.83 42.86
C PHE A 1000 -1.25 23.16 42.87
N PRO A 1001 -0.56 23.48 43.99
CA PRO A 1001 -0.56 22.75 45.26
C PRO A 1001 -1.92 22.81 45.97
N ASN A 1002 -2.28 21.78 46.73
CA ASN A 1002 -3.50 21.74 47.55
C ASN A 1002 -3.21 21.14 48.93
N THR A 1003 -4.17 21.29 49.85
CA THR A 1003 -4.12 20.76 51.22
C THR A 1003 -5.19 19.71 51.45
N LEU A 1004 -5.61 18.99 50.39
CA LEU A 1004 -6.60 17.93 50.50
C LEU A 1004 -6.05 16.76 51.32
N THR A 1005 -6.93 16.08 52.04
CA THR A 1005 -6.60 14.84 52.73
C THR A 1005 -6.30 13.73 51.73
N ASN A 1006 -5.34 12.87 52.06
CA ASN A 1006 -4.96 11.76 51.20
C ASN A 1006 -6.05 10.68 51.20
N ILE A 1007 -6.54 10.29 50.03
CA ILE A 1007 -7.49 9.19 49.86
C ILE A 1007 -6.70 7.90 49.59
N THR A 1008 -6.78 6.94 50.52
CA THR A 1008 -6.07 5.66 50.46
C THR A 1008 -6.93 4.49 49.96
N THR A 1009 -8.25 4.67 49.84
CA THR A 1009 -9.17 3.64 49.32
C THR A 1009 -10.29 4.28 48.50
N PRO A 1010 -10.23 4.22 47.15
CA PRO A 1010 -9.09 3.76 46.36
C PRO A 1010 -7.86 4.66 46.57
N ALA A 1011 -6.65 4.12 46.42
CA ALA A 1011 -5.40 4.85 46.66
C ALA A 1011 -5.13 5.89 45.55
N VAL A 1012 -5.82 7.04 45.60
CA VAL A 1012 -5.80 8.08 44.56
C VAL A 1012 -5.06 9.36 44.97
N GLY A 1013 -4.54 9.45 46.19
CA GLY A 1013 -3.71 10.59 46.59
C GLY A 1013 -4.51 11.75 47.18
N GLN A 1014 -3.92 12.96 47.16
CA GLN A 1014 -4.56 14.22 47.53
C GLN A 1014 -5.44 14.76 46.40
N LEU A 1015 -6.43 13.96 46.03
CA LEU A 1015 -7.47 14.32 45.07
C LEU A 1015 -8.81 14.42 45.79
N GLU A 1016 -9.76 15.08 45.16
CA GLU A 1016 -11.15 15.11 45.59
C GLU A 1016 -12.04 14.47 44.53
N LYS A 1017 -13.15 13.88 44.97
CA LYS A 1017 -14.05 13.16 44.07
C LYS A 1017 -14.90 14.17 43.31
N LYS A 1018 -14.74 14.22 41.99
CA LYS A 1018 -15.48 15.14 41.09
C LYS A 1018 -16.79 14.57 40.62
N ILE A 1019 -16.80 13.29 40.24
CA ILE A 1019 -17.98 12.61 39.72
C ILE A 1019 -18.04 11.21 40.32
N THR A 1020 -19.22 10.82 40.80
CA THR A 1020 -19.58 9.43 41.12
C THR A 1020 -20.58 8.95 40.08
N PHE A 1021 -20.26 7.88 39.36
CA PHE A 1021 -21.23 7.21 38.50
C PHE A 1021 -22.03 6.24 39.37
N ASP A 1022 -23.21 6.69 39.81
CA ASP A 1022 -24.02 5.99 40.80
C ASP A 1022 -24.61 4.72 40.22
N GLN A 1023 -25.21 4.83 39.02
CA GLN A 1023 -25.93 3.75 38.38
C GLN A 1023 -25.77 3.76 36.86
N TYR A 1024 -25.72 2.55 36.32
CA TYR A 1024 -25.72 2.24 34.91
C TYR A 1024 -26.90 1.33 34.59
N ASP A 1025 -27.41 1.41 33.37
CA ASP A 1025 -28.34 0.39 32.86
C ASP A 1025 -27.58 -0.90 32.46
N ALA A 1026 -28.35 -1.91 32.06
CA ALA A 1026 -27.84 -3.19 31.58
C ALA A 1026 -26.90 -3.08 30.34
N LYS A 1027 -26.98 -2.00 29.56
CA LYS A 1027 -26.13 -1.75 28.37
C LYS A 1027 -24.91 -0.89 28.70
N GLY A 1028 -24.71 -0.53 29.96
CA GLY A 1028 -23.59 0.31 30.41
C GLY A 1028 -23.75 1.79 30.08
N ASN A 1029 -24.98 2.25 29.85
CA ASN A 1029 -25.28 3.68 29.76
C ASN A 1029 -25.45 4.27 31.16
N ILE A 1030 -24.97 5.51 31.37
CA ILE A 1030 -25.13 6.20 32.64
C ILE A 1030 -26.61 6.56 32.80
N ILE A 1031 -27.25 6.09 33.87
CA ILE A 1031 -28.62 6.46 34.24
C ILE A 1031 -28.66 7.39 35.45
N GLN A 1032 -27.62 7.40 36.28
CA GLN A 1032 -27.46 8.39 37.35
C GLN A 1032 -25.98 8.63 37.66
N TYR A 1033 -25.62 9.90 37.85
CA TYR A 1033 -24.33 10.28 38.43
C TYR A 1033 -24.50 11.44 39.41
N THR A 1034 -23.56 11.57 40.34
CA THR A 1034 -23.52 12.64 41.35
C THR A 1034 -22.24 13.45 41.21
N GLN A 1035 -22.39 14.76 41.10
CA GLN A 1035 -21.28 15.72 41.02
C GLN A 1035 -20.70 16.01 42.41
N GLU A 1036 -19.52 16.61 42.45
CA GLU A 1036 -18.81 17.00 43.69
C GLU A 1036 -19.66 17.79 44.69
N ASN A 1037 -20.55 18.66 44.20
CA ASN A 1037 -21.45 19.48 45.01
C ASN A 1037 -22.66 18.70 45.56
N GLY A 1038 -22.73 17.38 45.34
CA GLY A 1038 -23.84 16.52 45.75
C GLY A 1038 -25.06 16.57 44.81
N THR A 1039 -25.01 17.33 43.71
CA THR A 1039 -26.10 17.35 42.73
C THR A 1039 -26.12 16.05 41.94
N SER A 1040 -27.21 15.30 42.05
CA SER A 1040 -27.46 14.13 41.21
C SER A 1040 -28.10 14.53 39.87
N VAL A 1041 -27.64 13.89 38.80
CA VAL A 1041 -28.19 14.02 37.46
C VAL A 1041 -28.58 12.63 36.97
N SER A 1042 -29.84 12.48 36.59
CA SER A 1042 -30.41 11.21 36.12
C SER A 1042 -30.75 11.29 34.64
N PHE A 1043 -30.58 10.18 33.93
CA PHE A 1043 -30.98 10.01 32.54
C PHE A 1043 -32.00 8.89 32.39
N ILE A 1044 -32.94 9.10 31.48
CA ILE A 1044 -33.85 8.06 31.02
C ILE A 1044 -33.55 7.83 29.55
N TRP A 1045 -33.32 6.57 29.20
CA TRP A 1045 -32.96 6.13 27.85
C TRP A 1045 -34.13 5.44 27.18
N GLY A 1046 -34.44 5.85 25.95
CA GLY A 1046 -35.45 5.27 25.07
C GLY A 1046 -34.82 4.65 23.82
N TYR A 1047 -35.63 4.36 22.80
CA TYR A 1047 -35.16 3.76 21.54
C TYR A 1047 -34.38 2.45 21.75
N ASP A 1048 -34.87 1.59 22.65
CA ASP A 1048 -34.15 0.40 23.13
C ASP A 1048 -32.79 0.72 23.77
N LYS A 1049 -32.77 1.71 24.68
CA LYS A 1049 -31.58 2.11 25.44
C LYS A 1049 -30.42 2.64 24.59
N THR A 1050 -30.67 3.09 23.37
CA THR A 1050 -29.62 3.61 22.49
C THR A 1050 -29.51 5.13 22.53
N LEU A 1051 -30.59 5.82 22.92
CA LEU A 1051 -30.66 7.29 22.91
C LEU A 1051 -31.32 7.83 24.18
N PRO A 1052 -30.80 8.92 24.79
CA PRO A 1052 -31.41 9.52 25.96
C PRO A 1052 -32.70 10.26 25.57
N ILE A 1053 -33.77 10.05 26.32
CA ILE A 1053 -35.09 10.71 26.13
C ILE A 1053 -35.41 11.71 27.26
N ALA A 1054 -34.69 11.64 28.38
CA ALA A 1054 -34.74 12.67 29.42
C ALA A 1054 -33.40 12.82 30.14
N LYS A 1055 -33.07 14.05 30.51
CA LYS A 1055 -32.01 14.45 31.46
C LYS A 1055 -32.68 15.25 32.57
N ILE A 1056 -32.53 14.79 33.80
CA ILE A 1056 -33.10 15.43 35.00
C ILE A 1056 -31.95 15.79 35.93
N GLU A 1057 -31.73 17.09 36.11
CA GLU A 1057 -30.71 17.62 37.01
C GLU A 1057 -31.32 17.95 38.37
N ASN A 1058 -30.57 17.69 39.43
CA ASN A 1058 -30.99 17.83 40.83
C ASN A 1058 -32.06 16.82 41.29
N ALA A 1059 -32.11 15.63 40.69
CA ALA A 1059 -32.94 14.52 41.16
C ALA A 1059 -32.25 13.17 40.96
N THR A 1060 -32.42 12.27 41.93
CA THR A 1060 -32.07 10.86 41.82
C THR A 1060 -33.15 10.07 41.07
N LEU A 1061 -32.78 8.91 40.54
CA LEU A 1061 -33.69 8.02 39.83
C LEU A 1061 -34.83 7.54 40.73
N ALA A 1062 -34.56 7.36 42.03
CA ALA A 1062 -35.55 7.00 43.04
C ALA A 1062 -36.57 8.13 43.30
N GLN A 1063 -36.13 9.39 43.36
CA GLN A 1063 -37.03 10.54 43.49
C GLN A 1063 -37.93 10.71 42.26
N ILE A 1064 -37.38 10.46 41.06
CA ILE A 1064 -38.17 10.52 39.82
C ILE A 1064 -39.22 9.40 39.79
N ALA A 1065 -38.84 8.17 40.15
CA ALA A 1065 -39.78 7.05 40.23
C ALA A 1065 -40.89 7.30 41.26
N ALA A 1066 -40.53 7.82 42.45
CA ALA A 1066 -41.49 8.19 43.48
C ALA A 1066 -42.45 9.30 43.01
N ALA A 1067 -41.94 10.32 42.31
CA ALA A 1067 -42.76 11.40 41.74
C ALA A 1067 -43.77 10.89 40.69
N LEU A 1068 -43.46 9.78 40.04
CA LEU A 1068 -44.33 9.08 39.08
C LEU A 1068 -45.23 8.01 39.73
N GLY A 1069 -45.06 7.70 41.02
CA GLY A 1069 -45.78 6.63 41.70
C GLY A 1069 -45.40 5.21 41.22
N ILE A 1070 -44.16 5.03 40.74
CA ILE A 1070 -43.66 3.76 40.19
C ILE A 1070 -42.34 3.34 40.87
N THR A 1071 -41.84 2.15 40.51
CA THR A 1071 -40.51 1.69 40.92
C THR A 1071 -39.43 2.15 39.94
N THR A 1072 -38.16 2.19 40.38
CA THR A 1072 -37.02 2.48 39.49
C THR A 1072 -36.87 1.44 38.38
N ALA A 1073 -37.21 0.17 38.64
CA ALA A 1073 -37.25 -0.87 37.62
C ALA A 1073 -38.30 -0.59 36.53
N THR A 1074 -39.49 -0.11 36.92
CA THR A 1074 -40.52 0.32 35.97
C THR A 1074 -40.06 1.55 35.19
N LEU A 1075 -39.42 2.52 35.84
CA LEU A 1075 -38.87 3.71 35.17
C LEU A 1075 -37.81 3.33 34.14
N ASP A 1076 -36.98 2.31 34.42
CA ASP A 1076 -36.00 1.80 33.46
C ASP A 1076 -36.64 1.11 32.25
N THR A 1077 -37.94 0.82 32.24
CA THR A 1077 -38.63 0.35 31.01
C THR A 1077 -39.21 1.47 30.16
N TYR A 1078 -39.12 2.73 30.59
CA TYR A 1078 -39.70 3.84 29.86
C TYR A 1078 -39.02 4.05 28.50
N SER A 1079 -39.82 4.39 27.50
CA SER A 1079 -39.38 4.63 26.13
C SER A 1079 -39.99 5.92 25.58
N GLU A 1080 -39.77 6.19 24.30
CA GLU A 1080 -40.39 7.28 23.55
C GLU A 1080 -41.94 7.26 23.63
N ALA A 1081 -42.56 6.12 23.96
CA ALA A 1081 -44.00 6.02 24.22
C ALA A 1081 -44.44 6.76 25.51
N ASN A 1082 -43.53 6.99 26.45
CA ASN A 1082 -43.82 7.61 27.75
C ASN A 1082 -43.55 9.12 27.78
N MET A 1083 -43.31 9.76 26.63
CA MET A 1083 -42.91 11.16 26.56
C MET A 1083 -43.94 12.13 27.16
N THR A 1084 -45.24 11.83 27.07
CA THR A 1084 -46.28 12.65 27.70
C THR A 1084 -46.11 12.68 29.23
N THR A 1085 -45.90 11.52 29.84
CA THR A 1085 -45.66 11.37 31.28
C THR A 1085 -44.37 12.05 31.70
N LEU A 1086 -43.28 11.85 30.94
CA LEU A 1086 -41.98 12.47 31.21
C LEU A 1086 -42.03 13.99 31.08
N ASN A 1087 -42.78 14.51 30.11
CA ASN A 1087 -42.96 15.94 29.95
C ASN A 1087 -43.75 16.57 31.11
N GLY A 1088 -44.72 15.83 31.67
CA GLY A 1088 -45.51 16.24 32.82
C GLY A 1088 -44.73 16.38 34.13
N LEU A 1089 -43.53 15.79 34.24
CA LEU A 1089 -42.70 15.89 35.44
C LEU A 1089 -42.29 17.32 35.81
N ARG A 1090 -42.23 18.23 34.82
CA ARG A 1090 -41.93 19.66 35.05
C ARG A 1090 -42.93 20.35 35.98
N SER A 1091 -44.17 19.87 36.01
CA SER A 1091 -45.23 20.41 36.84
C SER A 1091 -45.40 19.65 38.16
N ASN A 1092 -44.54 18.66 38.45
CA ASN A 1092 -44.63 17.86 39.66
C ASN A 1092 -44.10 18.65 40.86
N ALA A 1093 -44.92 18.83 41.89
CA ALA A 1093 -44.57 19.58 43.10
C ALA A 1093 -43.33 19.04 43.82
N SER A 1094 -43.03 17.73 43.69
CA SER A 1094 -41.88 17.07 44.30
C SER A 1094 -40.56 17.30 43.56
N LEU A 1095 -40.61 17.84 42.33
CA LEU A 1095 -39.44 18.09 41.47
C LEU A 1095 -39.26 19.58 41.13
N VAL A 1096 -39.82 20.49 41.94
CA VAL A 1096 -39.84 21.95 41.67
C VAL A 1096 -38.45 22.58 41.51
N ASN A 1097 -37.42 22.00 42.13
CA ASN A 1097 -36.04 22.47 42.05
C ASN A 1097 -35.19 21.69 41.02
N CYS A 1098 -35.82 20.89 40.17
CA CYS A 1098 -35.13 20.05 39.18
C CYS A 1098 -35.19 20.70 37.79
N MET A 1099 -34.12 20.55 37.01
CA MET A 1099 -34.12 20.96 35.60
C MET A 1099 -34.36 19.74 34.73
N ILE A 1100 -35.49 19.71 34.01
CA ILE A 1100 -35.92 18.56 33.21
C ILE A 1100 -35.84 18.91 31.73
N THR A 1101 -34.90 18.28 31.04
CA THR A 1101 -34.79 18.37 29.58
C THR A 1101 -35.21 17.04 28.98
N THR A 1102 -36.09 17.04 27.98
CA THR A 1102 -36.56 15.81 27.32
C THR A 1102 -36.27 15.87 25.83
N PHE A 1103 -36.07 14.70 25.23
CA PHE A 1103 -35.60 14.54 23.86
C PHE A 1103 -36.46 13.53 23.09
N THR A 1104 -36.72 13.80 21.83
CA THR A 1104 -37.13 12.77 20.87
C THR A 1104 -36.12 12.71 19.73
N HIS A 1105 -36.01 11.56 19.07
CA HIS A 1105 -35.05 11.29 18.02
C HIS A 1105 -35.70 10.61 16.81
N LEU A 1106 -35.09 10.85 15.65
CA LEU A 1106 -35.26 10.08 14.43
C LEU A 1106 -34.10 9.07 14.36
N PRO A 1107 -34.36 7.74 14.49
CA PRO A 1107 -33.32 6.73 14.45
C PRO A 1107 -32.44 6.83 13.18
N LEU A 1108 -31.12 6.68 13.34
CA LEU A 1108 -30.09 6.83 12.30
C LEU A 1108 -29.89 8.26 11.74
N ILE A 1109 -30.70 9.24 12.17
CA ILE A 1109 -30.66 10.63 11.70
C ILE A 1109 -30.14 11.55 12.79
N GLY A 1110 -30.88 11.69 13.90
CA GLY A 1110 -30.54 12.63 14.98
C GLY A 1110 -31.74 13.02 15.84
N ILE A 1111 -31.57 14.01 16.73
CA ILE A 1111 -32.61 14.54 17.62
C ILE A 1111 -33.72 15.21 16.80
N SER A 1112 -35.00 14.89 17.01
CA SER A 1112 -36.16 15.57 16.42
C SER A 1112 -36.70 16.70 17.29
N THR A 1113 -36.71 16.54 18.61
CA THR A 1113 -37.17 17.60 19.52
C THR A 1113 -36.33 17.65 20.79
N VAL A 1114 -36.17 18.85 21.33
CA VAL A 1114 -35.61 19.11 22.66
C VAL A 1114 -36.61 19.99 23.40
N THR A 1115 -37.14 19.51 24.52
CA THR A 1115 -37.95 20.35 25.41
C THR A 1115 -37.08 20.74 26.60
N ASP A 1116 -36.87 22.04 26.79
CA ASP A 1116 -35.99 22.57 27.84
C ASP A 1116 -36.64 22.51 29.25
N PRO A 1117 -35.93 22.92 30.33
CA PRO A 1117 -36.49 22.96 31.68
C PRO A 1117 -37.69 23.89 31.86
N LYS A 1118 -37.85 24.92 31.03
CA LYS A 1118 -39.01 25.84 31.05
C LYS A 1118 -40.23 25.24 30.35
N GLY A 1119 -40.06 24.10 29.68
CA GLY A 1119 -41.10 23.44 28.90
C GLY A 1119 -41.24 23.98 27.49
N ASP A 1120 -40.27 24.77 27.02
CA ASP A 1120 -40.24 25.27 25.65
C ASP A 1120 -39.63 24.20 24.73
N VAL A 1121 -40.37 23.89 23.66
CA VAL A 1121 -40.02 22.82 22.72
C VAL A 1121 -39.28 23.42 21.54
N MET A 1122 -38.05 22.96 21.32
CA MET A 1122 -37.31 23.16 20.08
C MET A 1122 -37.52 21.97 19.15
N THR A 1123 -37.88 22.24 17.89
CA THR A 1123 -38.06 21.21 16.87
C THR A 1123 -36.92 21.27 15.86
N TYR A 1124 -36.33 20.13 15.56
CA TYR A 1124 -35.20 19.95 14.65
C TYR A 1124 -35.69 19.21 13.41
N SER A 1125 -35.59 19.86 12.25
CA SER A 1125 -35.87 19.23 10.96
C SER A 1125 -34.56 18.96 10.23
N TYR A 1126 -34.52 17.87 9.47
CA TYR A 1126 -33.35 17.48 8.70
C TYR A 1126 -33.67 17.58 7.21
N ASP A 1127 -32.65 17.87 6.41
CA ASP A 1127 -32.75 17.75 4.97
C ASP A 1127 -32.64 16.28 4.55
N ALA A 1128 -32.76 16.01 3.25
CA ALA A 1128 -32.72 14.65 2.72
C ALA A 1128 -31.38 13.91 2.91
N TYR A 1129 -30.33 14.58 3.41
CA TYR A 1129 -29.05 13.95 3.76
C TYR A 1129 -28.92 13.69 5.26
N ASN A 1130 -30.02 13.78 6.02
CA ASN A 1130 -30.02 13.67 7.47
C ASN A 1130 -29.15 14.75 8.13
N ARG A 1131 -28.99 15.93 7.50
CA ARG A 1131 -28.29 17.09 8.06
C ARG A 1131 -29.30 18.08 8.62
N LEU A 1132 -28.97 18.73 9.74
CA LEU A 1132 -29.87 19.62 10.46
C LEU A 1132 -30.26 20.86 9.64
N GLN A 1133 -31.46 20.88 9.06
CA GLN A 1133 -31.94 21.96 8.20
C GLN A 1133 -32.50 23.14 8.98
N THR A 1134 -33.42 22.92 9.93
CA THR A 1134 -34.00 24.00 10.72
C THR A 1134 -34.14 23.61 12.19
N VAL A 1135 -33.99 24.60 13.06
CA VAL A 1135 -34.34 24.55 14.48
C VAL A 1135 -35.41 25.60 14.71
N LYS A 1136 -36.57 25.19 15.19
CA LYS A 1136 -37.70 26.09 15.46
C LYS A 1136 -38.02 26.13 16.95
N ASP A 1137 -38.45 27.28 17.44
CA ASP A 1137 -38.99 27.44 18.79
C ASP A 1137 -40.42 26.89 18.90
N ARG A 1138 -41.00 27.03 20.09
CA ARG A 1138 -42.37 26.58 20.42
C ARG A 1138 -43.45 27.25 19.58
N ASN A 1139 -43.23 28.49 19.16
CA ASN A 1139 -44.18 29.28 18.36
C ASN A 1139 -44.02 28.98 16.86
N GLY A 1140 -43.11 28.08 16.48
CA GLY A 1140 -42.78 27.78 15.10
C GLY A 1140 -41.83 28.78 14.45
N ASN A 1141 -41.30 29.75 15.21
CA ASN A 1141 -40.30 30.68 14.69
C ASN A 1141 -38.98 29.95 14.51
N ILE A 1142 -38.31 30.24 13.41
CA ILE A 1142 -36.99 29.69 13.12
C ILE A 1142 -35.97 30.34 14.06
N LEU A 1143 -35.36 29.55 14.93
CA LEU A 1143 -34.24 29.95 15.79
C LEU A 1143 -32.91 29.85 15.03
N SER A 1144 -32.79 28.83 14.19
CA SER A 1144 -31.66 28.61 13.31
C SER A 1144 -32.18 27.93 12.05
N GLU A 1145 -31.79 28.46 10.91
CA GLU A 1145 -31.98 27.82 9.62
C GLU A 1145 -30.60 27.61 9.02
N ASN A 1146 -30.27 26.35 8.79
CA ASN A 1146 -29.08 25.97 8.06
C ASN A 1146 -29.49 25.75 6.63
N GLN A 1147 -29.31 26.80 5.85
CA GLN A 1147 -29.20 26.63 4.43
C GLN A 1147 -27.78 26.14 4.18
N TYR A 1148 -27.68 24.85 3.87
CA TYR A 1148 -26.44 24.24 3.43
C TYR A 1148 -26.12 24.76 2.03
N HIS A 1149 -25.68 26.01 1.99
CA HIS A 1149 -25.05 26.62 0.84
C HIS A 1149 -23.70 25.97 0.72
N TYR A 1150 -23.59 25.08 -0.24
CA TYR A 1150 -22.28 24.67 -0.67
C TYR A 1150 -21.53 25.93 -1.10
N LYS A 1151 -20.29 26.08 -0.62
CA LYS A 1151 -19.49 27.27 -0.89
C LYS A 1151 -19.47 27.48 -2.39
N ASN A 1152 -20.04 28.62 -2.77
CA ASN A 1152 -20.27 29.05 -4.13
C ASN A 1152 -19.06 29.72 -4.74
#